data_AF-A0A1U9JKU5-F1
#
_entry.id   AF-A0A1U9JKU5-F1
#
_cell.length_a   1.000
_cell.length_b   1.000
_cell.length_c   1.000
_cell.angle_alpha   90.00
_cell.angle_beta   90.00
_cell.angle_gamma   90.00
#
_symmetry.space_group_name_H-M   'P 1'
#
loop_
_entity.id
_entity.type
_entity.pdbx_description
1 polymer ?
#
loop_
_entity_poly.entity_id
_entity_poly.type
_entity_poly.pdbx_seq_one_letter_code
_entity_poly.pdbx_strand_id
1 'polypeptide(L)'
;MTAPMPFAGKWQFANASGQTITVDSHGALALAAADSGALSQMLNAYGDVAGTNVWMQAGNGLYLSAASGAVAVANQPRDGAVALLAAEPVNDQFRLRRRSSSGDSYLVASGTTLSWQPVTANPPAGALFNRTIVTAGLADLKAFGAMGADLRFAFLAGENLARLVMMGAALSDADLHGCTLTSARLVGTTIDRANFTGCDLSAVDFSGATGSHVLFDDVTFNASTLLSGTTLPNASFRRCNSHGTAVRMNNLSATAADFTGARLAYAVMNHADLSKATLLDVDLSHASLSTANFTQALMSMVNLQNTTLQTAIFVQASLPSANFTGADINDVNFAQANLTNAALSKVTGAARLNLSDTLLLAATLTGMDLRDATLTAQTNFTQAKMDGVNLTAQTLDRVVFQGASLKQAKFDNTSLNDAVLVGADLTGASITGNVSMVGANFSNASLARTDITGGQFGSLQTIGQLDAHAAAQLDLGQMPDTLHALEHQGQAVLNTRIGIQVTTRLPGEDWLVEQGDIALRVRRQQDGQLAVMQSTGNAAILTNVFMPDAILTGANLYAVDMSGAQWYGSLARAENANLEQVNLSGANLATMTFTQARMFGANLSYANLVNADFSKANLDPTQGQKPASLAFASLQGTIFTAASLAGANLTNAAVALVLPNGPTRTIGTPLFPMDPALAASLDTGVLSSSVRQAFIDHGYPLVSAAKLTVQEKTQRWLINNTPPSTDLVTRGYTQFMLVMDTQAGRAFIQTSGSPPLRVIRTTDGNALQPITVAYGETLGLAQAMNGETTCPSGLRYKMLGNGISYEALMTPGQPPHPPKCVPSPDQWCT
;
A
#
# COMPACT_ATOMS: atom_id res chain seq x y z
N MET A 1 -23.19 -20.75 52.78
CA MET A 1 -23.13 -21.50 51.51
C MET A 1 -23.75 -22.85 51.76
N THR A 2 -24.94 -23.11 51.20
CA THR A 2 -25.51 -24.46 51.16
C THR A 2 -24.58 -25.37 50.36
N ALA A 3 -24.38 -26.62 50.80
CA ALA A 3 -23.55 -27.57 50.06
C ALA A 3 -24.03 -27.71 48.60
N PRO A 4 -23.13 -27.90 47.63
CA PRO A 4 -23.53 -28.07 46.24
C PRO A 4 -24.44 -29.31 46.11
N MET A 5 -25.64 -29.13 45.54
CA MET A 5 -26.56 -30.23 45.25
C MET A 5 -26.16 -30.90 43.93
N PRO A 6 -25.72 -32.18 43.93
CA PRO A 6 -25.29 -32.87 42.73
C PRO A 6 -26.48 -33.20 41.83
N PHE A 7 -26.25 -33.39 40.53
CA PHE A 7 -27.30 -33.77 39.58
C PHE A 7 -27.85 -35.17 39.91
N ALA A 8 -29.09 -35.22 40.39
CA ALA A 8 -29.79 -36.44 40.82
C ALA A 8 -30.55 -37.12 39.67
N GLY A 9 -30.76 -36.42 38.56
CA GLY A 9 -31.36 -36.94 37.34
C GLY A 9 -32.34 -35.96 36.70
N LYS A 10 -32.86 -36.33 35.53
CA LYS A 10 -33.93 -35.61 34.84
C LYS A 10 -35.22 -36.40 35.00
N TRP A 11 -36.25 -35.77 35.56
CA TRP A 11 -37.50 -36.43 35.92
C TRP A 11 -38.70 -35.78 35.22
N GLN A 12 -39.76 -36.56 35.04
CA GLN A 12 -41.07 -36.08 34.60
C GLN A 12 -42.11 -36.53 35.64
N PHE A 13 -43.05 -35.64 35.97
CA PHE A 13 -44.13 -35.92 36.90
C PHE A 13 -45.47 -35.85 36.17
N ALA A 14 -46.25 -36.93 36.22
CA ALA A 14 -47.58 -37.01 35.63
C ALA A 14 -48.65 -37.21 36.70
N ASN A 15 -49.79 -36.53 36.58
CA ASN A 15 -50.94 -36.76 37.46
C ASN A 15 -51.64 -38.10 37.13
N ALA A 16 -52.71 -38.43 37.85
CA ALA A 16 -53.48 -39.65 37.61
C ALA A 16 -54.15 -39.74 36.22
N SER A 17 -54.39 -38.62 35.52
CA SER A 17 -54.91 -38.62 34.15
C SER A 17 -53.82 -38.69 33.07
N GLY A 18 -52.55 -38.83 33.47
CA GLY A 18 -51.41 -38.90 32.55
C GLY A 18 -50.95 -37.55 32.00
N GLN A 19 -51.47 -36.44 32.51
CA GLN A 19 -50.99 -35.10 32.17
C GLN A 19 -49.71 -34.80 32.95
N THR A 20 -48.71 -34.23 32.28
CA THR A 20 -47.38 -33.96 32.82
C THR A 20 -47.25 -32.52 33.27
N ILE A 21 -46.48 -32.29 34.35
CA ILE A 21 -46.10 -30.94 34.77
C ILE A 21 -45.36 -30.28 33.61
N THR A 22 -45.84 -29.12 33.17
CA THR A 22 -45.19 -28.28 32.16
C THR A 22 -44.92 -26.89 32.73
N VAL A 23 -43.89 -26.23 32.23
CA VAL A 23 -43.59 -24.82 32.50
C VAL A 23 -43.75 -23.98 31.24
N ASP A 24 -44.31 -22.78 31.38
CA ASP A 24 -44.37 -21.79 30.30
C ASP A 24 -43.17 -20.83 30.29
N SER A 25 -43.12 -19.92 29.31
CA SER A 25 -42.04 -18.93 29.18
C SER A 25 -41.98 -17.92 30.34
N HIS A 26 -43.06 -17.73 31.09
CA HIS A 26 -43.12 -16.84 32.26
C HIS A 26 -42.83 -17.57 33.57
N GLY A 27 -42.57 -18.89 33.49
CA GLY A 27 -42.28 -19.73 34.63
C GLY A 27 -43.51 -20.26 35.36
N ALA A 28 -44.73 -20.05 34.85
CA ALA A 28 -45.91 -20.63 35.48
C ALA A 28 -45.96 -22.15 35.24
N LEU A 29 -46.23 -22.92 36.30
CA LEU A 29 -46.40 -24.36 36.20
C LEU A 29 -47.87 -24.71 35.95
N ALA A 30 -48.10 -25.63 35.02
CA ALA A 30 -49.41 -26.17 34.68
C ALA A 30 -49.31 -27.68 34.37
N LEU A 31 -50.44 -28.30 34.04
CA LEU A 31 -50.50 -29.65 33.50
C LEU A 31 -50.92 -29.62 32.03
N ALA A 32 -50.20 -30.37 31.20
CA ALA A 32 -50.50 -30.55 29.79
C ALA A 32 -50.52 -32.04 29.41
N ALA A 33 -51.07 -32.37 28.24
CA ALA A 33 -50.95 -33.72 27.72
C ALA A 33 -49.47 -34.10 27.56
N ALA A 34 -49.12 -35.33 27.91
CA ALA A 34 -47.75 -35.81 27.79
C ALA A 34 -47.27 -35.70 26.33
N ASP A 35 -46.13 -35.06 26.15
CA ASP A 35 -45.46 -34.93 24.86
C ASP A 35 -44.03 -35.47 24.99
N SER A 36 -43.72 -36.47 24.18
CA SER A 36 -42.46 -37.21 24.29
C SER A 36 -41.29 -36.32 23.89
N GLY A 37 -40.35 -36.10 24.81
CA GLY A 37 -39.18 -35.27 24.55
C GLY A 37 -39.38 -33.77 24.76
N ALA A 38 -40.60 -33.33 25.14
CA ALA A 38 -40.91 -31.93 25.41
C ALA A 38 -40.15 -31.42 26.63
N LEU A 39 -39.21 -30.50 26.39
CA LEU A 39 -38.32 -29.97 27.44
C LEU A 39 -39.10 -29.25 28.55
N SER A 40 -40.17 -28.53 28.18
CA SER A 40 -41.06 -27.86 29.14
C SER A 40 -41.68 -28.82 30.15
N GLN A 41 -41.73 -30.13 29.84
CA GLN A 41 -42.30 -31.17 30.69
C GLN A 41 -41.27 -31.96 31.52
N MET A 42 -40.01 -31.50 31.52
CA MET A 42 -38.90 -32.15 32.21
C MET A 42 -38.36 -31.26 33.31
N LEU A 43 -37.99 -31.89 34.44
CA LEU A 43 -37.38 -31.24 35.59
C LEU A 43 -36.01 -31.86 35.88
N ASN A 44 -34.95 -31.05 35.84
CA ASN A 44 -33.65 -31.44 36.37
C ASN A 44 -33.73 -31.40 37.91
N ALA A 45 -33.44 -32.53 38.55
CA ALA A 45 -33.38 -32.64 40.00
C ALA A 45 -31.92 -32.59 40.48
N TYR A 46 -31.67 -31.83 41.54
CA TYR A 46 -30.37 -31.72 42.19
C TYR A 46 -30.51 -32.05 43.66
N GLY A 47 -29.67 -32.94 44.20
CA GLY A 47 -29.74 -33.39 45.58
C GLY A 47 -29.49 -34.88 45.70
N ASP A 48 -30.19 -35.56 46.60
CA ASP A 48 -30.12 -37.02 46.70
C ASP A 48 -31.04 -37.72 45.67
N VAL A 49 -30.61 -38.88 45.17
CA VAL A 49 -31.35 -39.68 44.17
C VAL A 49 -32.69 -40.19 44.71
N ALA A 50 -32.80 -40.38 46.04
CA ALA A 50 -34.05 -40.76 46.68
C ALA A 50 -35.09 -39.63 46.68
N GLY A 51 -34.68 -38.38 46.38
CA GLY A 51 -35.56 -37.22 46.29
C GLY A 51 -35.92 -36.59 47.63
N THR A 52 -35.18 -36.87 48.71
CA THR A 52 -35.52 -36.39 50.06
C THR A 52 -35.25 -34.89 50.26
N ASN A 53 -34.23 -34.35 49.60
CA ASN A 53 -33.83 -32.95 49.64
C ASN A 53 -33.34 -32.56 48.24
N VAL A 54 -34.24 -32.00 47.43
CA VAL A 54 -33.93 -31.67 46.05
C VAL A 54 -34.31 -30.24 45.68
N TRP A 55 -33.50 -29.65 44.82
CA TRP A 55 -33.89 -28.52 43.99
C TRP A 55 -34.39 -29.04 42.64
N MET A 56 -35.41 -28.39 42.08
CA MET A 56 -35.92 -28.72 40.77
C MET A 56 -35.81 -27.52 39.85
N GLN A 57 -35.16 -27.71 38.71
CA GLN A 57 -35.06 -26.76 37.61
C GLN A 57 -35.98 -27.23 36.48
N ALA A 58 -36.86 -26.35 36.03
CA ALA A 58 -37.82 -26.66 34.99
C ALA A 58 -37.23 -26.46 33.58
N GLY A 59 -37.97 -26.91 32.56
CA GLY A 59 -37.58 -26.82 31.15
C GLY A 59 -37.37 -25.43 30.57
N ASN A 60 -37.62 -24.37 31.35
CA ASN A 60 -37.29 -22.98 31.03
C ASN A 60 -35.92 -22.55 31.60
N GLY A 61 -35.16 -23.47 32.20
CA GLY A 61 -33.85 -23.22 32.79
C GLY A 61 -33.88 -22.63 34.21
N LEU A 62 -35.05 -22.30 34.74
CA LEU A 62 -35.22 -21.67 36.06
C LEU A 62 -35.69 -22.68 37.12
N TYR A 63 -35.41 -22.35 38.37
CA TYR A 63 -35.69 -23.17 39.53
C TYR A 63 -37.03 -22.80 40.17
N LEU A 64 -37.69 -23.82 40.77
CA LEU A 64 -38.94 -23.64 41.50
C LEU A 64 -38.73 -22.67 42.69
N SER A 65 -39.65 -21.72 42.85
CA SER A 65 -39.53 -20.64 43.82
C SER A 65 -39.88 -21.05 45.26
N ALA A 66 -39.05 -20.59 46.21
CA ALA A 66 -39.31 -20.72 47.65
C ALA A 66 -40.40 -19.77 48.16
N ALA A 67 -40.90 -18.84 47.34
CA ALA A 67 -41.90 -17.86 47.75
C ALA A 67 -43.15 -18.52 48.34
N SER A 68 -43.57 -18.12 49.54
CA SER A 68 -44.64 -18.75 50.34
C SER A 68 -46.06 -18.61 49.77
N GLY A 69 -46.23 -18.18 48.53
CA GLY A 69 -47.52 -18.07 47.84
C GLY A 69 -48.05 -19.41 47.33
N ALA A 70 -49.34 -19.43 46.97
CA ALA A 70 -50.03 -20.59 46.42
C ALA A 70 -49.67 -20.87 44.95
N VAL A 71 -49.10 -19.90 44.23
CA VAL A 71 -48.78 -20.05 42.81
C VAL A 71 -47.51 -20.88 42.63
N ALA A 72 -47.59 -21.95 41.84
CA ALA A 72 -46.42 -22.74 41.48
C ALA A 72 -45.69 -22.09 40.30
N VAL A 73 -44.50 -21.56 40.56
CA VAL A 73 -43.65 -20.92 39.54
C VAL A 73 -42.20 -21.39 39.60
N ALA A 74 -41.58 -21.52 38.42
CA ALA A 74 -40.16 -21.72 38.19
C ALA A 74 -39.57 -20.46 37.57
N ASN A 75 -39.15 -19.54 38.43
CA ASN A 75 -38.68 -18.20 38.04
C ASN A 75 -37.41 -17.75 38.78
N GLN A 76 -36.75 -18.67 39.49
CA GLN A 76 -35.54 -18.35 40.26
C GLN A 76 -34.28 -18.79 39.52
N PRO A 77 -33.21 -17.98 39.51
CA PRO A 77 -31.89 -18.50 39.16
C PRO A 77 -31.39 -19.46 40.26
N ARG A 78 -30.31 -20.21 39.99
CA ARG A 78 -29.79 -21.23 40.92
C ARG A 78 -29.33 -20.63 42.26
N ASP A 79 -28.82 -19.41 42.26
CA ASP A 79 -28.38 -18.64 43.43
C ASP A 79 -29.50 -17.77 44.04
N GLY A 80 -30.71 -17.85 43.49
CA GLY A 80 -31.88 -17.14 43.98
C GLY A 80 -32.57 -17.83 45.17
N ALA A 81 -33.82 -17.45 45.42
CA ALA A 81 -34.65 -18.04 46.48
C ALA A 81 -35.25 -19.37 46.01
N VAL A 82 -34.41 -20.39 45.82
CA VAL A 82 -34.79 -21.72 45.32
C VAL A 82 -35.52 -22.54 46.38
N ALA A 83 -36.64 -23.15 46.02
CA ALA A 83 -37.40 -24.04 46.89
C ALA A 83 -36.62 -25.33 47.21
N LEU A 84 -36.52 -25.66 48.50
CA LEU A 84 -36.14 -26.99 48.93
C LEU A 84 -37.36 -27.91 48.86
N LEU A 85 -37.28 -28.97 48.05
CA LEU A 85 -38.37 -29.90 47.82
C LEU A 85 -38.03 -31.30 48.36
N ALA A 86 -39.07 -32.09 48.62
CA ALA A 86 -38.98 -33.52 48.81
C ALA A 86 -39.99 -34.22 47.89
N ALA A 87 -39.54 -35.18 47.09
CA ALA A 87 -40.38 -36.11 46.35
C ALA A 87 -40.68 -37.31 47.26
N GLU A 88 -41.69 -37.18 48.11
CA GLU A 88 -42.06 -38.18 49.11
C GLU A 88 -42.76 -39.38 48.44
N PRO A 89 -42.24 -40.61 48.56
CA PRO A 89 -42.88 -41.79 47.98
C PRO A 89 -44.16 -42.15 48.75
N VAL A 90 -45.22 -42.48 48.01
CA VAL A 90 -46.51 -42.95 48.51
C VAL A 90 -46.94 -44.13 47.63
N ASN A 91 -46.71 -45.36 48.11
CA ASN A 91 -46.78 -46.58 47.29
C ASN A 91 -45.89 -46.41 46.02
N ASP A 92 -46.47 -46.55 44.82
CA ASP A 92 -45.78 -46.40 43.54
C ASP A 92 -45.79 -44.95 42.99
N GLN A 93 -46.34 -43.99 43.75
CA GLN A 93 -46.45 -42.58 43.36
C GLN A 93 -45.64 -41.66 44.27
N PHE A 94 -45.60 -40.37 43.96
CA PHE A 94 -44.84 -39.36 44.69
C PHE A 94 -45.71 -38.14 45.02
N ARG A 95 -45.44 -37.52 46.16
CA ARG A 95 -45.90 -36.17 46.49
C ARG A 95 -44.72 -35.20 46.46
N LEU A 96 -44.88 -34.07 45.78
CA LEU A 96 -43.88 -33.00 45.81
C LEU A 96 -44.17 -32.04 46.96
N ARG A 97 -43.37 -32.10 48.01
CA ARG A 97 -43.47 -31.24 49.20
C ARG A 97 -42.45 -30.12 49.12
N ARG A 98 -42.90 -28.87 49.15
CA ARG A 98 -42.05 -27.71 49.37
C ARG A 98 -41.86 -27.46 50.85
N ARG A 99 -40.60 -27.40 51.28
CA ARG A 99 -40.23 -27.08 52.66
C ARG A 99 -40.10 -25.59 52.85
N SER A 100 -40.69 -25.06 53.92
CA SER A 100 -40.66 -23.63 54.24
C SER A 100 -40.68 -23.40 55.74
N SER A 101 -39.99 -22.35 56.20
CA SER A 101 -40.06 -21.90 57.60
C SER A 101 -41.48 -21.44 58.01
N SER A 102 -42.32 -21.09 57.04
CA SER A 102 -43.73 -20.69 57.25
C SER A 102 -44.70 -21.88 57.24
N GLY A 103 -44.20 -23.11 57.17
CA GLY A 103 -45.00 -24.34 57.03
C GLY A 103 -44.93 -24.93 55.62
N ASP A 104 -44.85 -26.25 55.56
CA ASP A 104 -44.64 -26.98 54.31
C ASP A 104 -45.93 -27.05 53.48
N SER A 105 -45.78 -27.23 52.17
CA SER A 105 -46.90 -27.32 51.24
C SER A 105 -46.69 -28.45 50.22
N TYR A 106 -47.76 -29.15 49.84
CA TYR A 106 -47.76 -30.06 48.70
C TYR A 106 -48.09 -29.31 47.42
N LEU A 107 -47.47 -29.70 46.31
CA LEU A 107 -47.92 -29.31 44.97
C LEU A 107 -49.18 -30.12 44.66
N VAL A 108 -50.28 -29.43 44.35
CA VAL A 108 -51.59 -30.05 44.10
C VAL A 108 -52.12 -29.65 42.74
N ALA A 109 -52.52 -30.65 41.96
CA ALA A 109 -53.22 -30.50 40.70
C ALA A 109 -54.74 -30.32 40.90
N SER A 110 -55.30 -29.31 40.25
CA SER A 110 -56.75 -29.10 40.13
C SER A 110 -57.10 -28.77 38.68
N GLY A 111 -57.63 -29.76 37.96
CA GLY A 111 -57.75 -29.69 36.50
C GLY A 111 -56.36 -29.57 35.86
N THR A 112 -56.13 -28.50 35.08
CA THR A 112 -54.83 -28.20 34.47
C THR A 112 -53.95 -27.26 35.30
N THR A 113 -54.44 -26.78 36.44
CA THR A 113 -53.73 -25.80 37.29
C THR A 113 -52.93 -26.49 38.40
N LEU A 114 -51.77 -25.92 38.74
CA LEU A 114 -50.92 -26.37 39.84
C LEU A 114 -50.81 -25.28 40.90
N SER A 115 -50.98 -25.67 42.17
CA SER A 115 -50.88 -24.75 43.30
C SER A 115 -50.20 -25.41 44.51
N TRP A 116 -49.51 -24.61 45.30
CA TRP A 116 -48.98 -25.02 46.60
C TRP A 116 -50.08 -24.93 47.67
N GLN A 117 -50.38 -26.05 48.32
CA GLN A 117 -51.38 -26.13 49.40
C GLN A 117 -50.73 -26.65 50.69
N PRO A 118 -51.11 -26.15 51.88
CA PRO A 118 -50.52 -26.60 53.15
C PRO A 118 -50.60 -28.12 53.34
N VAL A 119 -49.56 -28.70 53.94
CA VAL A 119 -49.54 -30.13 54.29
C VAL A 119 -50.62 -30.42 55.35
N THR A 120 -51.50 -31.40 55.08
CA THR A 120 -52.57 -31.85 56.01
C THR A 120 -52.45 -33.35 56.29
N ALA A 121 -53.16 -33.85 57.31
CA ALA A 121 -53.17 -35.27 57.66
C ALA A 121 -53.76 -36.17 56.54
N ASN A 122 -54.67 -35.63 55.73
CA ASN A 122 -55.28 -36.31 54.57
C ASN A 122 -55.08 -35.46 53.31
N PRO A 123 -53.90 -35.52 52.66
CA PRO A 123 -53.62 -34.72 51.47
C PRO A 123 -54.57 -35.08 50.31
N PRO A 124 -54.95 -34.11 49.47
CA PRO A 124 -55.85 -34.35 48.34
C PRO A 124 -55.24 -35.33 47.33
N ALA A 125 -56.09 -36.11 46.63
CA ALA A 125 -55.66 -37.04 45.60
C ALA A 125 -54.87 -36.35 44.47
N GLY A 126 -55.17 -35.08 44.19
CA GLY A 126 -54.43 -34.24 43.23
C GLY A 126 -52.97 -33.94 43.62
N ALA A 127 -52.51 -34.33 44.82
CA ALA A 127 -51.11 -34.23 45.22
C ALA A 127 -50.24 -35.42 44.77
N LEU A 128 -50.85 -36.46 44.18
CA LEU A 128 -50.15 -37.68 43.76
C LEU A 128 -49.71 -37.59 42.29
N PHE A 129 -48.42 -37.85 42.05
CA PHE A 129 -47.80 -37.87 40.73
C PHE A 129 -47.01 -39.16 40.49
N ASN A 130 -47.09 -39.70 39.28
CA ASN A 130 -46.17 -40.72 38.79
C ASN A 130 -44.86 -40.04 38.35
N ARG A 131 -43.72 -40.55 38.83
CA ARG A 131 -42.39 -40.04 38.44
C ARG A 131 -41.74 -40.97 37.42
N THR A 132 -41.40 -40.43 36.26
CA THR A 132 -40.58 -41.11 35.25
C THR A 132 -39.17 -40.53 35.29
N ILE A 133 -38.14 -41.40 35.32
CA ILE A 133 -36.73 -40.99 35.18
C ILE A 133 -36.41 -40.95 33.68
N VAL A 134 -36.18 -39.76 33.15
CA VAL A 134 -35.76 -39.51 31.76
C VAL A 134 -34.25 -39.71 31.61
N THR A 135 -33.48 -39.26 32.61
CA THR A 135 -32.02 -39.43 32.66
C THR A 135 -31.60 -39.71 34.09
N ALA A 136 -30.73 -40.70 34.27
CA ALA A 136 -30.23 -41.11 35.57
C ALA A 136 -29.35 -40.03 36.22
N GLY A 137 -29.08 -40.17 37.52
CA GLY A 137 -28.24 -39.25 38.26
C GLY A 137 -26.77 -39.35 37.87
N LEU A 138 -25.97 -38.35 38.24
CA LEU A 138 -24.57 -38.23 37.82
C LEU A 138 -23.71 -39.44 38.20
N ALA A 139 -23.96 -40.06 39.37
CA ALA A 139 -23.24 -41.26 39.79
C ALA A 139 -23.45 -42.43 38.82
N ASP A 140 -24.69 -42.65 38.37
CA ASP A 140 -25.02 -43.70 37.40
C ASP A 140 -24.46 -43.38 36.02
N LEU A 141 -24.54 -42.12 35.59
CA LEU A 141 -23.95 -41.69 34.33
C LEU A 141 -22.43 -41.93 34.31
N LYS A 142 -21.72 -41.66 35.41
CA LYS A 142 -20.29 -41.94 35.54
C LYS A 142 -19.98 -43.45 35.52
N ALA A 143 -20.85 -44.29 36.07
CA ALA A 143 -20.65 -45.74 36.15
C ALA A 143 -20.97 -46.47 34.84
N PHE A 144 -22.02 -46.04 34.12
CA PHE A 144 -22.57 -46.78 32.99
C PHE A 144 -22.52 -46.02 31.66
N GLY A 145 -22.12 -44.75 31.67
CA GLY A 145 -22.11 -43.86 30.51
C GLY A 145 -23.39 -43.04 30.37
N ALA A 146 -23.36 -42.06 29.46
CA ALA A 146 -24.44 -41.10 29.20
C ALA A 146 -24.75 -41.02 27.70
N MET A 147 -24.60 -42.13 26.97
CA MET A 147 -24.90 -42.19 25.54
C MET A 147 -26.37 -41.87 25.29
N GLY A 148 -26.65 -40.88 24.43
CA GLY A 148 -28.01 -40.42 24.13
C GLY A 148 -28.77 -39.79 25.30
N ALA A 149 -28.09 -39.47 26.42
CA ALA A 149 -28.73 -38.89 27.59
C ALA A 149 -29.26 -37.47 27.31
N ASP A 150 -30.38 -37.11 27.94
CA ASP A 150 -30.91 -35.75 27.88
C ASP A 150 -30.41 -34.93 29.07
N LEU A 151 -29.31 -34.23 28.84
CA LEU A 151 -28.64 -33.35 29.81
C LEU A 151 -28.92 -31.88 29.55
N ARG A 152 -29.95 -31.53 28.76
CA ARG A 152 -30.32 -30.13 28.51
C ARG A 152 -30.56 -29.39 29.83
N PHE A 153 -30.02 -28.17 29.94
CA PHE A 153 -30.02 -27.34 31.16
C PHE A 153 -29.28 -27.90 32.39
N ALA A 154 -28.65 -29.07 32.32
CA ALA A 154 -28.04 -29.70 33.49
C ALA A 154 -26.85 -28.86 34.00
N PHE A 155 -26.83 -28.60 35.31
CA PHE A 155 -25.72 -27.96 36.01
C PHE A 155 -24.75 -29.05 36.50
N LEU A 156 -23.59 -29.13 35.85
CA LEU A 156 -22.53 -30.10 36.09
C LEU A 156 -21.19 -29.43 36.48
N ALA A 157 -21.19 -28.12 36.72
CA ALA A 157 -19.98 -27.33 36.93
C ALA A 157 -19.04 -27.90 38.01
N GLY A 158 -17.74 -27.87 37.71
CA GLY A 158 -16.67 -28.35 38.60
C GLY A 158 -16.58 -29.87 38.75
N GLU A 159 -17.40 -30.65 38.06
CA GLU A 159 -17.39 -32.11 38.16
C GLU A 159 -16.20 -32.75 37.44
N ASN A 160 -15.76 -33.89 37.96
CA ASN A 160 -14.84 -34.78 37.24
C ASN A 160 -15.65 -35.70 36.32
N LEU A 161 -15.58 -35.44 35.02
CA LEU A 161 -16.23 -36.18 33.93
C LEU A 161 -15.22 -36.87 33.02
N ALA A 162 -13.98 -37.05 33.49
CA ALA A 162 -12.91 -37.67 32.71
C ALA A 162 -13.34 -39.05 32.19
N ARG A 163 -13.05 -39.32 30.91
CA ARG A 163 -13.37 -40.58 30.20
C ARG A 163 -14.87 -40.91 30.07
N LEU A 164 -15.77 -40.00 30.44
CA LEU A 164 -17.20 -40.24 30.30
C LEU A 164 -17.60 -40.33 28.82
N VAL A 165 -18.41 -41.34 28.49
CA VAL A 165 -18.95 -41.56 27.15
C VAL A 165 -20.33 -40.92 27.05
N MET A 166 -20.44 -39.84 26.26
CA MET A 166 -21.64 -39.02 26.08
C MET A 166 -22.07 -38.95 24.61
N MET A 167 -21.74 -39.96 23.81
CA MET A 167 -22.00 -39.95 22.37
C MET A 167 -23.49 -39.72 22.09
N GLY A 168 -23.81 -38.74 21.24
CA GLY A 168 -25.19 -38.37 20.89
C GLY A 168 -26.03 -37.78 22.04
N ALA A 169 -25.43 -37.44 23.18
CA ALA A 169 -26.15 -36.79 24.28
C ALA A 169 -26.61 -35.37 23.91
N ALA A 170 -27.76 -34.95 24.45
CA ALA A 170 -28.28 -33.60 24.32
C ALA A 170 -27.81 -32.74 25.51
N LEU A 171 -26.91 -31.80 25.25
CA LEU A 171 -26.23 -30.94 26.23
C LEU A 171 -26.57 -29.46 26.04
N SER A 172 -27.56 -29.12 25.21
CA SER A 172 -27.97 -27.73 25.00
C SER A 172 -28.33 -27.06 26.33
N ASP A 173 -27.80 -25.85 26.55
CA ASP A 173 -27.94 -25.06 27.79
C ASP A 173 -27.32 -25.70 29.05
N ALA A 174 -26.57 -26.80 28.93
CA ALA A 174 -25.88 -27.40 30.06
C ALA A 174 -24.71 -26.51 30.54
N ASP A 175 -24.51 -26.44 31.85
CA ASP A 175 -23.42 -25.70 32.47
C ASP A 175 -22.35 -26.66 33.00
N LEU A 176 -21.24 -26.76 32.27
CA LEU A 176 -20.10 -27.62 32.57
C LEU A 176 -18.86 -26.83 32.97
N HIS A 177 -18.96 -25.54 33.32
CA HIS A 177 -17.77 -24.73 33.58
C HIS A 177 -16.86 -25.34 34.66
N GLY A 178 -15.55 -25.26 34.45
CA GLY A 178 -14.54 -25.80 35.35
C GLY A 178 -14.53 -27.33 35.49
N CYS A 179 -15.26 -28.08 34.65
CA CYS A 179 -15.18 -29.55 34.65
C CYS A 179 -13.83 -30.07 34.17
N THR A 180 -13.44 -31.23 34.67
CA THR A 180 -12.38 -32.05 34.05
C THR A 180 -13.04 -33.02 33.08
N LEU A 181 -12.81 -32.85 31.79
CA LEU A 181 -13.40 -33.68 30.73
C LEU A 181 -12.35 -34.55 30.03
N THR A 182 -11.11 -34.61 30.54
CA THR A 182 -10.00 -35.30 29.89
C THR A 182 -10.40 -36.68 29.34
N SER A 183 -10.15 -36.91 28.06
CA SER A 183 -10.50 -38.16 27.34
C SER A 183 -12.00 -38.52 27.29
N ALA A 184 -12.92 -37.60 27.61
CA ALA A 184 -14.35 -37.81 27.41
C ALA A 184 -14.70 -37.88 25.91
N ARG A 185 -15.81 -38.56 25.59
CA ARG A 185 -16.29 -38.75 24.21
C ARG A 185 -17.64 -38.08 24.02
N LEU A 186 -17.65 -36.95 23.32
CA LEU A 186 -18.81 -36.12 22.99
C LEU A 186 -19.12 -36.14 21.49
N VAL A 187 -18.86 -37.27 20.82
CA VAL A 187 -19.12 -37.44 19.40
C VAL A 187 -20.61 -37.25 19.10
N GLY A 188 -20.93 -36.37 18.16
CA GLY A 188 -22.30 -36.13 17.69
C GLY A 188 -23.27 -35.54 18.73
N THR A 189 -22.77 -34.92 19.81
CA THR A 189 -23.63 -34.26 20.81
C THR A 189 -24.22 -32.95 20.30
N THR A 190 -25.40 -32.57 20.80
CA THR A 190 -25.93 -31.20 20.62
C THR A 190 -25.54 -30.33 21.82
N ILE A 191 -24.92 -29.19 21.59
CA ILE A 191 -24.29 -28.35 22.62
C ILE A 191 -24.65 -26.86 22.50
N ASP A 192 -25.82 -26.53 21.93
CA ASP A 192 -26.28 -25.13 21.84
C ASP A 192 -26.23 -24.42 23.20
N ARG A 193 -25.52 -23.29 23.28
CA ARG A 193 -25.36 -22.48 24.50
C ARG A 193 -24.76 -23.25 25.70
N ALA A 194 -24.14 -24.41 25.46
CA ALA A 194 -23.46 -25.14 26.52
C ALA A 194 -22.20 -24.39 26.97
N ASN A 195 -21.92 -24.44 28.27
CA ASN A 195 -20.81 -23.72 28.88
C ASN A 195 -19.69 -24.69 29.29
N PHE A 196 -18.57 -24.66 28.58
CA PHE A 196 -17.35 -25.41 28.88
C PHE A 196 -16.22 -24.50 29.42
N THR A 197 -16.54 -23.28 29.86
CA THR A 197 -15.53 -22.30 30.26
C THR A 197 -14.60 -22.85 31.33
N GLY A 198 -13.29 -22.69 31.15
CA GLY A 198 -12.26 -23.12 32.10
C GLY A 198 -12.07 -24.63 32.22
N CYS A 199 -12.65 -25.43 31.33
CA CYS A 199 -12.50 -26.89 31.34
C CYS A 199 -11.12 -27.35 30.83
N ASP A 200 -10.64 -28.47 31.36
CA ASP A 200 -9.61 -29.27 30.70
C ASP A 200 -10.26 -30.19 29.65
N LEU A 201 -10.06 -29.84 28.37
CA LEU A 201 -10.57 -30.56 27.21
C LEU A 201 -9.47 -31.39 26.52
N SER A 202 -8.39 -31.71 27.24
CA SER A 202 -7.31 -32.56 26.77
C SER A 202 -7.82 -33.93 26.32
N ALA A 203 -7.50 -34.33 25.09
CA ALA A 203 -7.91 -35.60 24.49
C ALA A 203 -9.43 -35.83 24.39
N VAL A 204 -10.25 -34.77 24.48
CA VAL A 204 -11.70 -34.87 24.27
C VAL A 204 -12.02 -35.03 22.79
N ASP A 205 -12.99 -35.90 22.49
CA ASP A 205 -13.49 -36.10 21.14
C ASP A 205 -14.88 -35.45 20.97
N PHE A 206 -14.91 -34.30 20.31
CA PHE A 206 -16.12 -33.59 19.91
C PHE A 206 -16.54 -33.88 18.46
N SER A 207 -15.92 -34.85 17.77
CA SER A 207 -16.13 -35.03 16.32
C SER A 207 -17.63 -35.09 15.95
N GLY A 208 -18.04 -34.26 15.00
CA GLY A 208 -19.44 -34.17 14.54
C GLY A 208 -20.44 -33.55 15.53
N ALA A 209 -19.99 -33.02 16.67
CA ALA A 209 -20.86 -32.26 17.58
C ALA A 209 -21.37 -30.96 16.91
N THR A 210 -22.58 -30.55 17.29
CA THR A 210 -23.25 -29.37 16.73
C THR A 210 -23.79 -28.48 17.85
N GLY A 211 -23.68 -27.17 17.69
CA GLY A 211 -24.28 -26.23 18.63
C GLY A 211 -23.90 -24.79 18.34
N SER A 212 -24.84 -23.88 18.55
CA SER A 212 -24.59 -22.44 18.40
C SER A 212 -24.27 -21.79 19.76
N HIS A 213 -23.45 -20.74 19.75
CA HIS A 213 -23.14 -19.96 20.97
C HIS A 213 -22.52 -20.77 22.12
N VAL A 214 -21.74 -21.81 21.80
CA VAL A 214 -21.02 -22.62 22.78
C VAL A 214 -19.88 -21.83 23.40
N LEU A 215 -19.66 -21.97 24.71
CA LEU A 215 -18.58 -21.28 25.42
C LEU A 215 -17.41 -22.21 25.72
N PHE A 216 -16.31 -22.07 24.97
CA PHE A 216 -15.01 -22.70 25.17
C PHE A 216 -13.96 -21.66 25.65
N ASP A 217 -14.38 -20.68 26.44
CA ASP A 217 -13.48 -19.66 26.97
C ASP A 217 -12.53 -20.28 28.00
N ASP A 218 -11.26 -19.86 27.97
CA ASP A 218 -10.23 -20.27 28.94
C ASP A 218 -10.01 -21.80 29.04
N VAL A 219 -10.38 -22.57 28.00
CA VAL A 219 -10.18 -24.03 27.97
C VAL A 219 -8.76 -24.41 27.56
N THR A 220 -8.36 -25.62 27.95
CA THR A 220 -7.09 -26.22 27.50
C THR A 220 -7.32 -27.38 26.54
N PHE A 221 -6.51 -27.43 25.49
CA PHE A 221 -6.48 -28.48 24.47
C PHE A 221 -5.11 -29.16 24.45
N ASN A 222 -5.08 -30.38 23.90
CA ASN A 222 -3.82 -31.02 23.52
C ASN A 222 -3.90 -31.61 22.10
N ALA A 223 -2.80 -32.21 21.63
CA ALA A 223 -2.72 -32.82 20.29
C ALA A 223 -3.71 -33.98 20.04
N SER A 224 -4.30 -34.54 21.09
CA SER A 224 -5.32 -35.61 20.99
C SER A 224 -6.75 -35.07 21.03
N THR A 225 -6.96 -33.77 21.30
CA THR A 225 -8.29 -33.18 21.26
C THR A 225 -8.77 -33.08 19.81
N LEU A 226 -9.99 -33.56 19.55
CA LEU A 226 -10.62 -33.61 18.22
C LEU A 226 -11.86 -32.72 18.20
N LEU A 227 -11.85 -31.66 17.39
CA LEU A 227 -13.02 -30.85 17.03
C LEU A 227 -13.32 -30.95 15.53
N SER A 228 -12.83 -31.99 14.87
CA SER A 228 -12.91 -32.11 13.42
C SER A 228 -14.36 -32.37 12.99
N GLY A 229 -14.83 -31.65 11.96
CA GLY A 229 -16.20 -31.76 11.46
C GLY A 229 -17.29 -31.25 12.40
N THR A 230 -16.95 -30.42 13.39
CA THR A 230 -17.94 -29.80 14.28
C THR A 230 -18.58 -28.55 13.65
N THR A 231 -19.84 -28.28 14.00
CA THR A 231 -20.58 -27.09 13.55
C THR A 231 -20.89 -26.21 14.76
N LEU A 232 -20.12 -25.13 14.91
CA LEU A 232 -20.06 -24.27 16.08
C LEU A 232 -20.22 -22.77 15.74
N PRO A 233 -21.30 -22.35 15.06
CA PRO A 233 -21.49 -20.94 14.72
C PRO A 233 -21.66 -20.09 15.99
N ASN A 234 -21.06 -18.90 16.00
CA ASN A 234 -21.07 -17.95 17.12
C ASN A 234 -20.48 -18.52 18.43
N ALA A 235 -19.70 -19.60 18.37
CA ALA A 235 -19.02 -20.13 19.56
C ALA A 235 -17.93 -19.18 20.04
N SER A 236 -17.60 -19.24 21.33
CA SER A 236 -16.52 -18.47 21.94
C SER A 236 -15.38 -19.42 22.30
N PHE A 237 -14.18 -19.11 21.87
CA PHE A 237 -12.91 -19.81 22.12
C PHE A 237 -11.89 -18.85 22.75
N ARG A 238 -12.36 -17.82 23.46
CA ARG A 238 -11.49 -16.73 23.93
C ARG A 238 -10.47 -17.28 24.91
N ARG A 239 -9.21 -16.87 24.72
CA ARG A 239 -8.08 -17.26 25.59
C ARG A 239 -7.90 -18.78 25.76
N CYS A 240 -8.45 -19.60 24.86
CA CYS A 240 -8.16 -21.04 24.87
C CYS A 240 -6.68 -21.30 24.54
N ASN A 241 -6.16 -22.44 24.98
CA ASN A 241 -4.73 -22.73 24.89
C ASN A 241 -4.45 -24.18 24.49
N SER A 242 -3.67 -24.38 23.41
CA SER A 242 -3.20 -25.69 22.98
C SER A 242 -1.86 -26.12 23.60
N HIS A 243 -1.25 -25.28 24.43
CA HIS A 243 0.09 -25.45 25.01
C HIS A 243 1.17 -25.77 23.96
N GLY A 244 1.05 -25.20 22.75
CA GLY A 244 1.99 -25.43 21.65
C GLY A 244 1.83 -26.80 20.98
N THR A 245 0.67 -27.44 21.11
CA THR A 245 0.40 -28.74 20.50
C THR A 245 -0.63 -28.66 19.38
N ALA A 246 -0.58 -29.64 18.47
CA ALA A 246 -1.40 -29.68 17.26
C ALA A 246 -2.84 -30.18 17.52
N VAL A 247 -3.69 -29.32 18.07
CA VAL A 247 -5.14 -29.59 18.19
C VAL A 247 -5.78 -29.73 16.81
N ARG A 248 -6.70 -30.70 16.64
CA ARG A 248 -7.26 -31.08 15.34
C ARG A 248 -8.67 -30.52 15.14
N MET A 249 -8.79 -29.54 14.24
CA MET A 249 -10.02 -28.81 13.93
C MET A 249 -10.31 -28.80 12.41
N ASN A 250 -9.97 -29.89 11.70
CA ASN A 250 -10.23 -29.96 10.25
C ASN A 250 -11.74 -29.95 9.97
N ASN A 251 -12.17 -29.24 8.92
CA ASN A 251 -13.59 -29.08 8.58
C ASN A 251 -14.45 -28.48 9.72
N LEU A 252 -13.85 -27.71 10.62
CA LEU A 252 -14.59 -26.95 11.64
C LEU A 252 -15.44 -25.87 10.94
N SER A 253 -16.74 -25.84 11.21
CA SER A 253 -17.63 -24.75 10.79
C SER A 253 -17.90 -23.84 11.98
N ALA A 254 -17.08 -22.80 12.18
CA ALA A 254 -17.16 -21.85 13.30
C ALA A 254 -17.38 -20.42 12.80
N THR A 255 -18.40 -20.23 11.97
CA THR A 255 -18.76 -18.92 11.42
C THR A 255 -19.15 -17.95 12.54
N ALA A 256 -18.67 -16.71 12.46
CA ALA A 256 -18.86 -15.68 13.48
C ALA A 256 -18.39 -16.05 14.90
N ALA A 257 -17.55 -17.09 15.05
CA ALA A 257 -16.98 -17.46 16.34
C ALA A 257 -15.93 -16.44 16.82
N ASP A 258 -15.68 -16.39 18.12
CA ASP A 258 -14.72 -15.49 18.73
C ASP A 258 -13.53 -16.25 19.32
N PHE A 259 -12.36 -16.10 18.71
CA PHE A 259 -11.09 -16.69 19.13
C PHE A 259 -10.18 -15.69 19.86
N THR A 260 -10.67 -14.52 20.26
CA THR A 260 -9.82 -13.44 20.82
C THR A 260 -8.86 -13.93 21.90
N GLY A 261 -7.57 -13.67 21.71
CA GLY A 261 -6.49 -14.06 22.62
C GLY A 261 -6.18 -15.56 22.67
N ALA A 262 -6.74 -16.37 21.77
CA ALA A 262 -6.47 -17.81 21.72
C ALA A 262 -5.02 -18.11 21.33
N ARG A 263 -4.44 -19.13 21.96
CA ARG A 263 -3.08 -19.62 21.71
C ARG A 263 -3.15 -21.00 21.07
N LEU A 264 -3.16 -21.01 19.75
CA LEU A 264 -3.44 -22.18 18.91
C LEU A 264 -2.30 -22.47 17.93
N ALA A 265 -1.06 -22.17 18.33
CA ALA A 265 0.12 -22.56 17.56
C ALA A 265 0.08 -24.05 17.23
N TYR A 266 0.51 -24.41 16.01
CA TYR A 266 0.47 -25.76 15.45
C TYR A 266 -0.92 -26.37 15.20
N ALA A 267 -2.01 -25.63 15.41
CA ALA A 267 -3.35 -26.15 15.17
C ALA A 267 -3.53 -26.61 13.71
N VAL A 268 -4.34 -27.66 13.52
CA VAL A 268 -4.63 -28.22 12.20
C VAL A 268 -6.09 -27.92 11.87
N MET A 269 -6.33 -26.89 11.07
CA MET A 269 -7.67 -26.38 10.71
C MET A 269 -7.88 -26.35 9.19
N ASN A 270 -7.42 -27.37 8.47
CA ASN A 270 -7.63 -27.42 7.02
C ASN A 270 -9.13 -27.50 6.72
N HIS A 271 -9.56 -26.79 5.66
CA HIS A 271 -10.97 -26.69 5.25
C HIS A 271 -11.91 -26.09 6.31
N ALA A 272 -11.40 -25.39 7.33
CA ALA A 272 -12.25 -24.75 8.32
C ALA A 272 -12.98 -23.53 7.72
N ASP A 273 -14.25 -23.35 8.09
CA ASP A 273 -15.02 -22.14 7.84
C ASP A 273 -15.02 -21.25 9.07
N LEU A 274 -14.22 -20.20 9.00
CA LEU A 274 -14.04 -19.14 9.99
C LEU A 274 -14.55 -17.80 9.43
N SER A 275 -15.49 -17.84 8.48
CA SER A 275 -16.06 -16.62 7.92
C SER A 275 -16.74 -15.78 9.00
N LYS A 276 -16.50 -14.46 8.96
CA LYS A 276 -16.96 -13.47 9.95
C LYS A 276 -16.46 -13.69 11.38
N ALA A 277 -15.53 -14.62 11.61
CA ALA A 277 -14.99 -14.87 12.94
C ALA A 277 -14.12 -13.69 13.43
N THR A 278 -13.99 -13.57 14.75
CA THR A 278 -13.12 -12.61 15.42
C THR A 278 -11.86 -13.32 15.91
N LEU A 279 -10.70 -13.00 15.34
CA LEU A 279 -9.38 -13.54 15.66
C LEU A 279 -8.40 -12.41 16.05
N LEU A 280 -8.76 -11.63 17.07
CA LEU A 280 -7.92 -10.55 17.57
C LEU A 280 -6.82 -11.10 18.49
N ASP A 281 -5.56 -10.76 18.21
CA ASP A 281 -4.39 -11.18 19.00
C ASP A 281 -4.32 -12.71 19.18
N VAL A 282 -4.51 -13.45 18.08
CA VAL A 282 -4.50 -14.92 18.08
C VAL A 282 -3.15 -15.43 17.58
N ASP A 283 -2.60 -16.41 18.29
CA ASP A 283 -1.42 -17.14 17.85
C ASP A 283 -1.81 -18.38 17.04
N LEU A 284 -1.64 -18.32 15.71
CA LEU A 284 -1.79 -19.42 14.77
C LEU A 284 -0.43 -19.79 14.14
N SER A 285 0.69 -19.43 14.76
CA SER A 285 2.00 -19.77 14.20
C SER A 285 2.16 -21.27 13.99
N HIS A 286 2.77 -21.66 12.87
CA HIS A 286 2.94 -23.05 12.44
C HIS A 286 1.64 -23.83 12.20
N ALA A 287 0.47 -23.19 12.19
CA ALA A 287 -0.80 -23.85 11.91
C ALA A 287 -0.93 -24.30 10.45
N SER A 288 -1.69 -25.38 10.24
CA SER A 288 -2.12 -25.85 8.94
C SER A 288 -3.51 -25.30 8.64
N LEU A 289 -3.62 -24.40 7.67
CA LEU A 289 -4.81 -23.61 7.35
C LEU A 289 -5.16 -23.72 5.86
N SER A 290 -4.75 -24.80 5.19
CA SER A 290 -4.97 -24.98 3.76
C SER A 290 -6.47 -24.99 3.45
N THR A 291 -6.85 -24.22 2.43
CA THR A 291 -8.23 -23.98 1.98
C THR A 291 -9.17 -23.40 3.07
N ALA A 292 -8.67 -22.88 4.18
CA ALA A 292 -9.52 -22.31 5.22
C ALA A 292 -10.20 -21.02 4.72
N ASN A 293 -11.43 -20.77 5.17
CA ASN A 293 -12.22 -19.61 4.80
C ASN A 293 -12.28 -18.59 5.94
N PHE A 294 -11.68 -17.42 5.72
CA PHE A 294 -11.67 -16.26 6.62
C PHE A 294 -12.44 -15.07 6.03
N THR A 295 -13.38 -15.32 5.10
CA THR A 295 -14.15 -14.25 4.46
C THR A 295 -14.80 -13.34 5.52
N GLN A 296 -14.56 -12.03 5.42
CA GLN A 296 -15.07 -11.02 6.37
C GLN A 296 -14.62 -11.20 7.84
N ALA A 297 -13.59 -11.99 8.11
CA ALA A 297 -13.07 -12.17 9.47
C ALA A 297 -12.33 -10.91 9.98
N LEU A 298 -12.34 -10.71 11.30
CA LEU A 298 -11.61 -9.65 12.00
C LEU A 298 -10.36 -10.22 12.65
N MET A 299 -9.18 -10.01 12.06
CA MET A 299 -7.94 -10.73 12.38
C MET A 299 -6.78 -9.78 12.70
N SER A 300 -7.04 -8.69 13.43
CA SER A 300 -5.97 -7.75 13.79
C SER A 300 -4.93 -8.39 14.71
N MET A 301 -3.66 -8.16 14.43
CA MET A 301 -2.50 -8.67 15.18
C MET A 301 -2.40 -10.20 15.24
N VAL A 302 -3.03 -10.92 14.29
CA VAL A 302 -2.89 -12.39 14.22
C VAL A 302 -1.47 -12.80 13.85
N ASN A 303 -0.94 -13.80 14.54
CA ASN A 303 0.33 -14.43 14.19
C ASN A 303 0.10 -15.63 13.26
N LEU A 304 0.48 -15.49 11.99
CA LEU A 304 0.41 -16.52 10.94
C LEU A 304 1.81 -16.95 10.47
N GLN A 305 2.83 -16.79 11.31
CA GLN A 305 4.19 -17.17 10.97
C GLN A 305 4.30 -18.65 10.64
N ASN A 306 5.04 -18.97 9.57
CA ASN A 306 5.32 -20.35 9.15
C ASN A 306 4.06 -21.22 8.97
N THR A 307 2.93 -20.61 8.61
CA THR A 307 1.68 -21.31 8.35
C THR A 307 1.62 -21.86 6.93
N THR A 308 0.81 -22.91 6.72
CA THR A 308 0.44 -23.35 5.38
C THR A 308 -0.94 -22.80 5.03
N LEU A 309 -1.00 -21.85 4.10
CA LEU A 309 -2.21 -21.13 3.72
C LEU A 309 -2.66 -21.43 2.29
N GLN A 310 -2.16 -22.51 1.67
CA GLN A 310 -2.41 -22.74 0.25
C GLN A 310 -3.92 -22.74 -0.02
N THR A 311 -4.37 -21.95 -1.01
CA THR A 311 -5.78 -21.76 -1.39
C THR A 311 -6.70 -21.18 -0.30
N ALA A 312 -6.16 -20.62 0.79
CA ALA A 312 -6.96 -19.98 1.83
C ALA A 312 -7.63 -18.69 1.32
N ILE A 313 -8.81 -18.38 1.88
CA ILE A 313 -9.67 -17.29 1.43
C ILE A 313 -9.75 -16.22 2.51
N PHE A 314 -9.29 -15.01 2.22
CA PHE A 314 -9.33 -13.82 3.09
C PHE A 314 -10.17 -12.69 2.49
N VAL A 315 -11.15 -13.02 1.64
CA VAL A 315 -11.95 -12.01 0.93
C VAL A 315 -12.65 -11.08 1.93
N GLN A 316 -12.44 -9.77 1.78
CA GLN A 316 -12.97 -8.74 2.69
C GLN A 316 -12.57 -8.89 4.17
N ALA A 317 -11.54 -9.69 4.48
CA ALA A 317 -11.04 -9.84 5.84
C ALA A 317 -10.22 -8.62 6.29
N SER A 318 -10.26 -8.31 7.58
CA SER A 318 -9.48 -7.23 8.19
C SER A 318 -8.30 -7.81 8.97
N LEU A 319 -7.09 -7.73 8.43
CA LEU A 319 -5.85 -8.25 9.02
C LEU A 319 -4.78 -7.17 9.32
N PRO A 320 -5.11 -6.00 9.93
CA PRO A 320 -4.08 -5.05 10.33
C PRO A 320 -3.01 -5.66 11.22
N SER A 321 -1.74 -5.39 10.91
CA SER A 321 -0.56 -5.86 11.65
C SER A 321 -0.45 -7.40 11.76
N ALA A 322 -1.07 -8.14 10.84
CA ALA A 322 -0.93 -9.59 10.77
C ALA A 322 0.49 -10.00 10.34
N ASN A 323 1.00 -11.10 10.89
CA ASN A 323 2.35 -11.58 10.62
C ASN A 323 2.34 -12.87 9.79
N PHE A 324 2.62 -12.77 8.49
CA PHE A 324 2.72 -13.88 7.55
C PHE A 324 4.17 -14.34 7.33
N THR A 325 5.13 -13.94 8.17
CA THR A 325 6.54 -14.22 7.91
C THR A 325 6.79 -15.72 7.77
N GLY A 326 7.37 -16.14 6.64
CA GLY A 326 7.66 -17.55 6.35
C GLY A 326 6.44 -18.41 5.98
N ALA A 327 5.24 -17.82 5.82
CA ALA A 327 4.05 -18.57 5.42
C ALA A 327 4.12 -19.00 3.94
N ASP A 328 3.49 -20.14 3.64
CA ASP A 328 3.24 -20.57 2.26
C ASP A 328 1.89 -20.02 1.80
N ILE A 329 1.91 -19.09 0.85
CA ILE A 329 0.75 -18.32 0.38
C ILE A 329 0.34 -18.65 -1.08
N ASN A 330 0.64 -19.87 -1.55
CA ASN A 330 0.20 -20.34 -2.89
C ASN A 330 -1.32 -20.24 -3.05
N ASP A 331 -1.77 -19.60 -4.13
CA ASP A 331 -3.19 -19.46 -4.48
C ASP A 331 -4.05 -18.78 -3.39
N VAL A 332 -3.46 -17.99 -2.49
CA VAL A 332 -4.22 -17.28 -1.46
C VAL A 332 -5.04 -16.15 -2.09
N ASN A 333 -6.28 -15.99 -1.62
CA ASN A 333 -7.17 -14.94 -2.06
C ASN A 333 -7.33 -13.84 -1.00
N PHE A 334 -6.65 -12.70 -1.18
CA PHE A 334 -6.77 -11.51 -0.33
C PHE A 334 -7.70 -10.43 -0.94
N ALA A 335 -8.56 -10.76 -1.91
CA ALA A 335 -9.35 -9.75 -2.58
C ALA A 335 -10.16 -8.88 -1.59
N GLN A 336 -10.04 -7.56 -1.70
CA GLN A 336 -10.67 -6.57 -0.81
C GLN A 336 -10.26 -6.68 0.68
N ALA A 337 -9.17 -7.39 0.99
CA ALA A 337 -8.68 -7.49 2.36
C ALA A 337 -7.95 -6.22 2.80
N ASN A 338 -7.89 -6.01 4.13
CA ASN A 338 -7.05 -4.99 4.74
C ASN A 338 -5.80 -5.63 5.36
N LEU A 339 -4.65 -5.44 4.72
CA LEU A 339 -3.33 -5.90 5.15
C LEU A 339 -2.44 -4.73 5.63
N THR A 340 -3.04 -3.65 6.16
CA THR A 340 -2.29 -2.49 6.68
C THR A 340 -1.27 -2.94 7.74
N ASN A 341 -0.01 -2.54 7.60
CA ASN A 341 1.12 -2.94 8.44
C ASN A 341 1.40 -4.46 8.49
N ALA A 342 0.85 -5.27 7.58
CA ALA A 342 1.11 -6.72 7.58
C ALA A 342 2.56 -7.04 7.18
N ALA A 343 3.13 -8.09 7.77
CA ALA A 343 4.46 -8.58 7.46
C ALA A 343 4.39 -9.80 6.55
N LEU A 344 4.66 -9.63 5.25
CA LEU A 344 4.73 -10.70 4.24
C LEU A 344 6.18 -11.02 3.82
N SER A 345 7.15 -10.79 4.71
CA SER A 345 8.55 -11.09 4.41
C SER A 345 8.80 -12.61 4.37
N LYS A 346 9.66 -13.07 3.45
CA LYS A 346 10.08 -14.48 3.34
C LYS A 346 8.95 -15.48 3.08
N VAL A 347 7.80 -15.01 2.61
CA VAL A 347 6.72 -15.91 2.18
C VAL A 347 7.18 -16.74 0.98
N THR A 348 6.66 -17.96 0.88
CA THR A 348 6.87 -18.81 -0.29
C THR A 348 5.59 -18.93 -1.09
N GLY A 349 5.72 -19.20 -2.38
CA GLY A 349 4.55 -19.55 -3.17
C GLY A 349 3.62 -18.39 -3.51
N ALA A 350 4.12 -17.21 -3.86
CA ALA A 350 3.24 -16.11 -4.29
C ALA A 350 2.64 -16.30 -5.71
N ALA A 351 2.68 -17.53 -6.25
CA ALA A 351 2.09 -17.86 -7.54
C ALA A 351 0.56 -17.72 -7.45
N ARG A 352 -0.02 -16.97 -8.40
CA ARG A 352 -1.47 -16.72 -8.50
C ARG A 352 -2.10 -16.10 -7.24
N LEU A 353 -1.30 -15.36 -6.46
CA LEU A 353 -1.78 -14.59 -5.33
C LEU A 353 -2.80 -13.55 -5.80
N ASN A 354 -4.00 -13.54 -5.23
CA ASN A 354 -5.00 -12.52 -5.58
C ASN A 354 -4.96 -11.37 -4.57
N LEU A 355 -4.49 -10.21 -5.03
CA LEU A 355 -4.40 -8.95 -4.28
C LEU A 355 -5.39 -7.89 -4.81
N SER A 356 -6.39 -8.29 -5.59
CA SER A 356 -7.39 -7.35 -6.16
C SER A 356 -8.02 -6.48 -5.09
N ASP A 357 -8.02 -5.16 -5.29
CA ASP A 357 -8.63 -4.17 -4.40
C ASP A 357 -8.12 -4.23 -2.93
N THR A 358 -6.90 -4.73 -2.72
CA THR A 358 -6.34 -4.95 -1.38
C THR A 358 -5.65 -3.69 -0.84
N LEU A 359 -5.82 -3.42 0.46
CA LEU A 359 -5.11 -2.35 1.17
C LEU A 359 -3.81 -2.88 1.80
N LEU A 360 -2.66 -2.45 1.30
CA LEU A 360 -1.32 -2.83 1.74
C LEU A 360 -0.54 -1.64 2.31
N LEU A 361 -1.26 -0.70 2.95
CA LEU A 361 -0.67 0.49 3.56
C LEU A 361 0.44 0.09 4.55
N ALA A 362 1.67 0.55 4.33
CA ALA A 362 2.85 0.25 5.15
C ALA A 362 3.14 -1.25 5.37
N ALA A 363 2.60 -2.13 4.50
CA ALA A 363 2.91 -3.56 4.54
C ALA A 363 4.35 -3.84 4.08
N THR A 364 4.93 -4.96 4.52
CA THR A 364 6.27 -5.40 4.11
C THR A 364 6.18 -6.58 3.14
N LEU A 365 6.61 -6.37 1.90
CA LEU A 365 6.61 -7.32 0.78
C LEU A 365 8.00 -7.51 0.14
N THR A 366 9.07 -7.15 0.85
CA THR A 366 10.46 -7.18 0.35
C THR A 366 10.81 -8.52 -0.31
N GLY A 367 11.28 -8.46 -1.56
CA GLY A 367 11.75 -9.59 -2.34
C GLY A 367 10.66 -10.53 -2.87
N MET A 368 9.38 -10.20 -2.73
CA MET A 368 8.29 -11.06 -3.22
C MET A 368 8.27 -11.13 -4.76
N ASP A 369 7.89 -12.28 -5.29
CA ASP A 369 7.63 -12.47 -6.71
C ASP A 369 6.13 -12.31 -7.00
N LEU A 370 5.75 -11.21 -7.64
CA LEU A 370 4.36 -10.84 -7.94
C LEU A 370 4.04 -10.91 -9.44
N ARG A 371 4.87 -11.59 -10.25
CA ARG A 371 4.67 -11.71 -11.71
C ARG A 371 3.33 -12.35 -12.09
N ASP A 372 2.85 -13.29 -11.30
CA ASP A 372 1.58 -14.00 -11.53
C ASP A 372 0.47 -13.56 -10.56
N ALA A 373 0.71 -12.50 -9.78
CA ALA A 373 -0.31 -11.98 -8.87
C ALA A 373 -1.41 -11.26 -9.65
N THR A 374 -2.63 -11.29 -9.13
CA THR A 374 -3.74 -10.46 -9.64
C THR A 374 -3.78 -9.16 -8.86
N LEU A 375 -3.62 -8.04 -9.57
CA LEU A 375 -3.66 -6.68 -9.05
C LEU A 375 -4.67 -5.88 -9.87
N THR A 376 -5.36 -4.94 -9.22
CA THR A 376 -6.35 -4.04 -9.85
C THR A 376 -6.03 -2.59 -9.53
N ALA A 377 -6.66 -1.66 -10.25
CA ALA A 377 -6.53 -0.21 -10.05
C ALA A 377 -6.80 0.25 -8.60
N GLN A 378 -7.58 -0.51 -7.82
CA GLN A 378 -7.93 -0.20 -6.43
C GLN A 378 -6.92 -0.76 -5.42
N THR A 379 -5.91 -1.51 -5.88
CA THR A 379 -4.86 -2.03 -5.00
C THR A 379 -3.96 -0.89 -4.52
N ASN A 380 -3.69 -0.83 -3.22
CA ASN A 380 -3.01 0.30 -2.61
C ASN A 380 -1.78 -0.12 -1.79
N PHE A 381 -0.59 0.23 -2.29
CA PHE A 381 0.72 0.02 -1.68
C PHE A 381 1.31 1.27 -1.03
N THR A 382 0.49 2.24 -0.63
CA THR A 382 0.97 3.46 0.04
C THR A 382 1.93 3.12 1.17
N GLN A 383 3.11 3.73 1.20
CA GLN A 383 4.17 3.53 2.20
C GLN A 383 4.65 2.07 2.38
N ALA A 384 4.29 1.14 1.48
CA ALA A 384 4.70 -0.25 1.58
C ALA A 384 6.21 -0.40 1.37
N LYS A 385 6.81 -1.40 2.02
CA LYS A 385 8.21 -1.80 1.82
C LYS A 385 8.27 -2.93 0.80
N MET A 386 8.65 -2.61 -0.42
CA MET A 386 8.61 -3.49 -1.60
C MET A 386 9.99 -3.59 -2.29
N ASP A 387 11.07 -3.40 -1.54
CA ASP A 387 12.43 -3.50 -2.07
C ASP A 387 12.66 -4.88 -2.71
N GLY A 388 13.21 -4.92 -3.91
CA GLY A 388 13.52 -6.14 -4.66
C GLY A 388 12.30 -6.92 -5.16
N VAL A 389 11.08 -6.36 -5.07
CA VAL A 389 9.87 -7.05 -5.56
C VAL A 389 9.93 -7.24 -7.08
N ASN A 390 9.36 -8.34 -7.57
CA ASN A 390 9.30 -8.64 -9.00
C ASN A 390 7.88 -8.40 -9.54
N LEU A 391 7.71 -7.37 -10.36
CA LEU A 391 6.46 -6.94 -11.00
C LEU A 391 6.57 -6.99 -12.54
N THR A 392 7.56 -7.71 -13.08
CA THR A 392 7.77 -7.86 -14.53
C THR A 392 6.48 -8.31 -15.23
N ALA A 393 6.17 -7.68 -16.37
CA ALA A 393 5.03 -7.99 -17.24
C ALA A 393 3.63 -7.81 -16.62
N GLN A 394 3.53 -7.09 -15.49
CA GLN A 394 2.24 -6.78 -14.86
C GLN A 394 1.52 -5.61 -15.54
N THR A 395 0.19 -5.56 -15.36
CA THR A 395 -0.62 -4.38 -15.65
C THR A 395 -0.97 -3.71 -14.33
N LEU A 396 -0.26 -2.64 -14.02
CA LEU A 396 -0.35 -1.86 -12.78
C LEU A 396 -0.99 -0.48 -13.02
N ASP A 397 -1.84 -0.39 -14.05
CA ASP A 397 -2.51 0.84 -14.39
C ASP A 397 -3.37 1.33 -13.22
N ARG A 398 -3.19 2.61 -12.86
CA ARG A 398 -3.88 3.30 -11.75
C ARG A 398 -3.56 2.78 -10.34
N VAL A 399 -2.64 1.83 -10.19
CA VAL A 399 -2.22 1.32 -8.87
C VAL A 399 -1.51 2.41 -8.07
N VAL A 400 -1.71 2.42 -6.75
CA VAL A 400 -1.14 3.42 -5.84
C VAL A 400 0.12 2.88 -5.16
N PHE A 401 1.26 3.52 -5.39
CA PHE A 401 2.56 3.27 -4.76
C PHE A 401 3.09 4.49 -3.97
N GLN A 402 2.21 5.41 -3.57
CA GLN A 402 2.60 6.66 -2.93
C GLN A 402 3.51 6.44 -1.71
N GLY A 403 4.72 7.00 -1.73
CA GLY A 403 5.71 6.85 -0.65
C GLY A 403 6.23 5.43 -0.43
N ALA A 404 5.96 4.49 -1.34
CA ALA A 404 6.45 3.13 -1.23
C ALA A 404 7.97 3.04 -1.46
N SER A 405 8.63 2.12 -0.76
CA SER A 405 10.02 1.76 -1.04
C SER A 405 10.03 0.65 -2.09
N LEU A 406 10.58 0.93 -3.26
CA LEU A 406 10.64 0.08 -4.46
C LEU A 406 12.09 -0.09 -4.93
N LYS A 407 13.05 -0.02 -4.02
CA LYS A 407 14.48 -0.10 -4.37
C LYS A 407 14.76 -1.42 -5.03
N GLN A 408 15.47 -1.42 -6.17
CA GLN A 408 15.79 -2.65 -6.91
C GLN A 408 14.56 -3.47 -7.34
N ALA A 409 13.35 -2.89 -7.34
CA ALA A 409 12.17 -3.55 -7.86
C ALA A 409 12.28 -3.78 -9.38
N LYS A 410 11.58 -4.77 -9.91
CA LYS A 410 11.58 -5.09 -11.35
C LYS A 410 10.23 -4.74 -11.98
N PHE A 411 10.23 -3.80 -12.91
CA PHE A 411 9.08 -3.33 -13.69
C PHE A 411 9.26 -3.57 -15.19
N ASP A 412 10.12 -4.52 -15.57
CA ASP A 412 10.40 -4.77 -16.99
C ASP A 412 9.12 -5.23 -17.72
N ASN A 413 8.84 -4.64 -18.87
CA ASN A 413 7.63 -4.90 -19.68
C ASN A 413 6.30 -4.64 -18.95
N THR A 414 6.28 -3.79 -17.92
CA THR A 414 5.10 -3.50 -17.11
C THR A 414 4.32 -2.28 -17.66
N SER A 415 3.00 -2.29 -17.50
CA SER A 415 2.16 -1.10 -17.70
C SER A 415 1.90 -0.41 -16.36
N LEU A 416 2.19 0.88 -16.28
CA LEU A 416 2.06 1.75 -15.10
C LEU A 416 1.20 2.99 -15.45
N ASN A 417 0.30 2.88 -16.42
CA ASN A 417 -0.44 4.05 -16.90
C ASN A 417 -1.33 4.60 -15.78
N ASP A 418 -1.34 5.92 -15.61
CA ASP A 418 -2.05 6.62 -14.54
C ASP A 418 -1.72 6.15 -13.11
N ALA A 419 -0.62 5.40 -12.91
CA ALA A 419 -0.21 4.95 -11.58
C ALA A 419 0.26 6.12 -10.69
N VAL A 420 0.08 6.00 -9.38
CA VAL A 420 0.44 7.05 -8.41
C VAL A 420 1.71 6.65 -7.66
N LEU A 421 2.85 7.20 -8.05
CA LEU A 421 4.18 6.95 -7.47
C LEU A 421 4.75 8.17 -6.73
N VAL A 422 3.88 9.07 -6.27
CA VAL A 422 4.31 10.31 -5.58
C VAL A 422 5.18 9.97 -4.37
N GLY A 423 6.41 10.49 -4.34
CA GLY A 423 7.36 10.25 -3.25
C GLY A 423 7.87 8.80 -3.13
N ALA A 424 7.59 7.93 -4.09
CA ALA A 424 8.09 6.54 -4.08
C ALA A 424 9.60 6.50 -4.33
N ASP A 425 10.29 5.52 -3.75
CA ASP A 425 11.73 5.33 -3.93
C ASP A 425 12.01 4.13 -4.83
N LEU A 426 12.26 4.38 -6.11
CA LEU A 426 12.59 3.37 -7.12
C LEU A 426 14.11 3.28 -7.37
N THR A 427 14.96 3.63 -6.39
CA THR A 427 16.42 3.64 -6.58
C THR A 427 16.93 2.31 -7.13
N GLY A 428 17.53 2.37 -8.32
CA GLY A 428 18.07 1.24 -9.07
C GLY A 428 17.05 0.15 -9.42
N ALA A 429 15.77 0.49 -9.49
CA ALA A 429 14.76 -0.38 -10.10
C ALA A 429 15.07 -0.64 -11.58
N SER A 430 14.69 -1.82 -12.06
CA SER A 430 14.76 -2.19 -13.48
C SER A 430 13.44 -1.81 -14.16
N ILE A 431 13.49 -0.94 -15.16
CA ILE A 431 12.30 -0.45 -15.87
C ILE A 431 12.56 -0.51 -17.38
N THR A 432 12.83 -1.72 -17.89
CA THR A 432 13.31 -1.92 -19.26
C THR A 432 12.30 -2.68 -20.14
N GLY A 433 12.51 -2.64 -21.46
CA GLY A 433 11.61 -3.27 -22.43
C GLY A 433 10.38 -2.40 -22.71
N ASN A 434 9.23 -3.03 -22.94
CA ASN A 434 8.00 -2.33 -23.33
C ASN A 434 7.27 -1.80 -22.08
N VAL A 435 7.81 -0.75 -21.46
CA VAL A 435 7.18 -0.12 -20.28
C VAL A 435 6.38 1.12 -20.68
N SER A 436 5.12 1.15 -20.25
CA SER A 436 4.22 2.30 -20.42
C SER A 436 3.94 2.97 -19.08
N MET A 437 4.09 4.29 -19.03
CA MET A 437 3.92 5.15 -17.84
C MET A 437 3.11 6.41 -18.18
N VAL A 438 2.25 6.33 -19.19
CA VAL A 438 1.44 7.45 -19.65
C VAL A 438 0.50 7.88 -18.54
N GLY A 439 0.47 9.17 -18.20
CA GLY A 439 -0.36 9.73 -17.12
C GLY A 439 0.11 9.39 -15.70
N ALA A 440 1.19 8.60 -15.55
CA ALA A 440 1.71 8.24 -14.24
C ALA A 440 2.26 9.46 -13.50
N ASN A 441 2.10 9.48 -12.17
CA ASN A 441 2.58 10.56 -11.32
C ASN A 441 3.76 10.14 -10.46
N PHE A 442 4.96 10.61 -10.82
CA PHE A 442 6.23 10.42 -10.13
C PHE A 442 6.68 11.67 -9.37
N SER A 443 5.78 12.61 -9.04
CA SER A 443 6.15 13.82 -8.33
C SER A 443 6.91 13.51 -7.04
N ASN A 444 8.08 14.13 -6.86
CA ASN A 444 8.98 13.89 -5.71
C ASN A 444 9.49 12.45 -5.55
N ALA A 445 9.31 11.56 -6.54
CA ALA A 445 9.83 10.20 -6.49
C ALA A 445 11.36 10.18 -6.65
N SER A 446 12.00 9.08 -6.22
CA SER A 446 13.39 8.79 -6.57
C SER A 446 13.47 7.76 -7.70
N LEU A 447 14.19 8.11 -8.76
CA LEU A 447 14.59 7.24 -9.87
C LEU A 447 16.13 7.19 -9.97
N ALA A 448 16.83 7.32 -8.84
CA ALA A 448 18.29 7.34 -8.85
C ALA A 448 18.85 6.03 -9.44
N ARG A 449 19.77 6.13 -10.40
CA ARG A 449 20.42 4.98 -11.06
C ARG A 449 19.47 3.97 -11.71
N THR A 450 18.31 4.42 -12.18
CA THR A 450 17.38 3.56 -12.95
C THR A 450 17.69 3.62 -14.44
N ASP A 451 17.67 2.47 -15.12
CA ASP A 451 17.65 2.40 -16.57
C ASP A 451 16.20 2.29 -17.06
N ILE A 452 15.78 3.30 -17.82
CA ILE A 452 14.44 3.45 -18.40
C ILE A 452 14.55 3.69 -19.91
N THR A 453 15.55 3.06 -20.55
CA THR A 453 15.77 3.14 -21.99
C THR A 453 14.50 2.72 -22.76
N GLY A 454 14.02 3.60 -23.64
CA GLY A 454 12.83 3.37 -24.48
C GLY A 454 11.47 3.54 -23.78
N GLY A 455 11.42 3.90 -22.50
CA GLY A 455 10.17 4.03 -21.74
C GLY A 455 9.17 5.05 -22.32
N GLN A 456 7.87 4.76 -22.19
CA GLN A 456 6.80 5.62 -22.69
C GLN A 456 6.15 6.45 -21.57
N PHE A 457 6.57 7.71 -21.42
CA PHE A 457 6.00 8.65 -20.44
C PHE A 457 5.03 9.65 -21.06
N GLY A 458 5.35 10.09 -22.28
CA GLY A 458 4.61 11.11 -23.00
C GLY A 458 3.31 10.59 -23.59
N SER A 459 2.36 11.49 -23.80
CA SER A 459 1.06 11.15 -24.40
C SER A 459 1.14 10.76 -25.87
N LEU A 460 2.26 11.01 -26.55
CA LEU A 460 2.39 10.72 -27.98
C LEU A 460 2.57 9.22 -28.22
N GLN A 461 1.57 8.54 -28.75
CA GLN A 461 1.59 7.09 -29.01
C GLN A 461 1.57 6.80 -30.51
N THR A 462 2.23 5.74 -30.93
CA THR A 462 2.17 5.24 -32.31
C THR A 462 0.81 4.59 -32.56
N ILE A 463 0.06 5.11 -33.52
CA ILE A 463 -1.28 4.64 -33.90
C ILE A 463 -1.31 3.87 -35.22
N GLY A 464 -0.24 3.98 -36.02
CA GLY A 464 -0.13 3.31 -37.32
C GLY A 464 1.26 3.44 -37.93
N GLN A 465 1.44 2.81 -39.08
CA GLN A 465 2.67 2.87 -39.88
C GLN A 465 2.32 3.19 -41.34
N LEU A 466 3.15 3.96 -42.01
CA LEU A 466 3.09 4.21 -43.45
C LEU A 466 4.28 3.55 -44.14
N ASP A 467 4.08 3.23 -45.42
CA ASP A 467 5.16 2.74 -46.27
C ASP A 467 6.21 3.83 -46.57
N ALA A 468 7.34 3.41 -47.16
CA ALA A 468 8.42 4.34 -47.48
C ALA A 468 8.07 5.36 -48.59
N HIS A 469 7.07 5.10 -49.44
CA HIS A 469 6.66 6.02 -50.51
C HIS A 469 5.92 7.24 -49.97
N ALA A 470 5.24 7.09 -48.84
CA ALA A 470 4.56 8.17 -48.13
C ALA A 470 5.51 9.33 -47.78
N ALA A 471 6.81 9.08 -47.55
CA ALA A 471 7.80 10.12 -47.25
C ALA A 471 7.89 11.17 -48.36
N ALA A 472 7.98 10.73 -49.62
CA ALA A 472 8.11 11.65 -50.76
C ALA A 472 6.85 12.50 -50.97
N GLN A 473 5.68 11.95 -50.66
CA GLN A 473 4.41 12.68 -50.71
C GLN A 473 4.35 13.73 -49.58
N LEU A 474 4.71 13.34 -48.37
CA LEU A 474 4.73 14.26 -47.22
C LEU A 474 5.74 15.39 -47.40
N ASP A 475 6.91 15.12 -48.01
CA ASP A 475 7.90 16.15 -48.37
C ASP A 475 7.36 17.19 -49.35
N LEU A 476 6.45 16.79 -50.24
CA LEU A 476 5.74 17.66 -51.17
C LEU A 476 4.51 18.35 -50.55
N GLY A 477 4.29 18.16 -49.24
CA GLY A 477 3.12 18.69 -48.53
C GLY A 477 1.81 17.96 -48.88
N GLN A 478 1.89 16.75 -49.43
CA GLN A 478 0.74 15.94 -49.85
C GLN A 478 0.42 14.88 -48.80
N MET A 479 -0.86 14.54 -48.68
CA MET A 479 -1.32 13.46 -47.79
C MET A 479 -1.19 12.10 -48.49
N PRO A 480 -0.47 11.11 -47.90
CA PRO A 480 -0.35 9.78 -48.48
C PRO A 480 -1.67 8.98 -48.44
N ASP A 481 -1.90 8.15 -49.45
CA ASP A 481 -3.07 7.24 -49.52
C ASP A 481 -3.13 6.29 -48.31
N THR A 482 -1.97 5.86 -47.82
CA THR A 482 -1.86 5.02 -46.62
C THR A 482 -2.28 5.74 -45.34
N LEU A 483 -2.09 7.06 -45.25
CA LEU A 483 -2.56 7.85 -44.11
C LEU A 483 -4.08 8.07 -44.18
N HIS A 484 -4.63 8.27 -45.39
CA HIS A 484 -6.09 8.25 -45.60
C HIS A 484 -6.72 6.92 -45.19
N ALA A 485 -6.03 5.79 -45.43
CA ALA A 485 -6.51 4.48 -45.01
C ALA A 485 -6.62 4.36 -43.47
N LEU A 486 -5.65 4.88 -42.72
CA LEU A 486 -5.69 4.88 -41.24
C LEU A 486 -6.86 5.72 -40.70
N GLU A 487 -7.16 6.85 -41.33
CA GLU A 487 -8.35 7.65 -41.01
C GLU A 487 -9.64 6.90 -41.31
N HIS A 488 -9.77 6.31 -42.51
CA HIS A 488 -10.96 5.53 -42.88
C HIS A 488 -11.21 4.32 -41.97
N GLN A 489 -10.16 3.76 -41.37
CA GLN A 489 -10.24 2.68 -40.40
C GLN A 489 -10.55 3.17 -38.97
N GLY A 490 -10.66 4.48 -38.75
CA GLY A 490 -10.91 5.08 -37.44
C GLY A 490 -9.71 5.03 -36.48
N GLN A 491 -8.51 4.74 -36.99
CA GLN A 491 -7.28 4.64 -36.20
C GLN A 491 -6.62 6.01 -36.00
N ALA A 492 -6.79 6.92 -36.95
CA ALA A 492 -6.39 8.31 -36.84
C ALA A 492 -7.62 9.21 -36.72
N VAL A 493 -7.64 10.07 -35.69
CA VAL A 493 -8.73 11.05 -35.55
C VAL A 493 -8.43 12.23 -36.47
N LEU A 494 -8.72 12.11 -37.77
CA LEU A 494 -8.76 13.22 -38.73
C LEU A 494 -10.21 13.37 -39.22
N ASN A 495 -10.62 14.58 -39.59
CA ASN A 495 -11.96 14.87 -40.14
C ASN A 495 -11.84 15.44 -41.55
N THR A 496 -11.59 14.62 -42.56
CA THR A 496 -11.33 14.96 -43.99
C THR A 496 -12.19 16.02 -44.73
N ARG A 497 -13.22 16.63 -44.13
CA ARG A 497 -14.06 17.63 -44.80
C ARG A 497 -13.50 19.06 -44.84
N ILE A 498 -12.41 19.40 -44.13
CA ILE A 498 -11.83 20.76 -44.08
C ILE A 498 -10.28 20.75 -43.92
N GLY A 499 -9.58 21.44 -44.82
CA GLY A 499 -8.20 21.99 -44.73
C GLY A 499 -7.15 21.26 -43.89
N ILE A 500 -6.41 20.34 -44.50
CA ILE A 500 -5.23 19.67 -43.92
C ILE A 500 -3.96 20.45 -44.30
N GLN A 501 -3.05 20.64 -43.35
CA GLN A 501 -1.73 21.23 -43.58
C GLN A 501 -0.65 20.18 -43.28
N VAL A 502 0.23 19.93 -44.25
CA VAL A 502 1.40 19.06 -44.06
C VAL A 502 2.64 19.93 -44.00
N THR A 503 3.30 19.93 -42.83
CA THR A 503 4.54 20.65 -42.58
C THR A 503 5.71 19.68 -42.53
N THR A 504 6.64 19.80 -43.48
CA THR A 504 7.92 19.08 -43.46
C THR A 504 8.83 19.68 -42.42
N ARG A 505 9.13 18.92 -41.36
CA ARG A 505 10.05 19.34 -40.27
C ARG A 505 11.48 18.94 -40.58
N LEU A 506 11.66 17.68 -40.97
CA LEU A 506 12.93 17.15 -41.45
C LEU A 506 12.65 16.33 -42.72
N PRO A 507 13.10 16.77 -43.91
CA PRO A 507 12.79 16.08 -45.16
C PRO A 507 13.17 14.60 -45.11
N GLY A 508 12.26 13.74 -45.54
CA GLY A 508 12.44 12.29 -45.54
C GLY A 508 12.34 11.61 -44.16
N GLU A 509 12.21 12.35 -43.06
CA GLU A 509 12.37 11.82 -41.69
C GLU A 509 11.25 12.22 -40.72
N ASP A 510 10.75 13.46 -40.76
CA ASP A 510 9.80 13.97 -39.77
C ASP A 510 8.83 15.01 -40.36
N TRP A 511 7.52 14.77 -40.20
CA TRP A 511 6.44 15.63 -40.68
C TRP A 511 5.37 15.83 -39.61
N LEU A 512 4.71 16.97 -39.69
CA LEU A 512 3.52 17.28 -38.92
C LEU A 512 2.33 17.42 -39.87
N VAL A 513 1.27 16.67 -39.62
CA VAL A 513 0.02 16.73 -40.37
C VAL A 513 -1.03 17.31 -39.44
N GLU A 514 -1.44 18.54 -39.71
CA GLU A 514 -2.32 19.33 -38.84
C GLU A 514 -3.69 19.52 -39.47
N GLN A 515 -4.69 19.50 -38.60
CA GLN A 515 -6.07 19.78 -38.94
C GLN A 515 -6.84 20.39 -37.76
N GLY A 516 -7.04 21.71 -37.79
CA GLY A 516 -7.61 22.42 -36.63
C GLY A 516 -6.71 22.24 -35.41
N ASP A 517 -7.26 21.72 -34.32
CA ASP A 517 -6.53 21.42 -33.07
C ASP A 517 -5.89 20.02 -33.06
N ILE A 518 -6.07 19.24 -34.13
CA ILE A 518 -5.54 17.89 -34.23
C ILE A 518 -4.19 17.94 -34.94
N ALA A 519 -3.19 17.32 -34.32
CA ALA A 519 -1.87 17.12 -34.91
C ALA A 519 -1.50 15.64 -34.92
N LEU A 520 -1.23 15.10 -36.11
CA LEU A 520 -0.55 13.83 -36.29
C LEU A 520 0.92 14.08 -36.57
N ARG A 521 1.79 13.28 -35.95
CA ARG A 521 3.22 13.28 -36.25
C ARG A 521 3.55 12.05 -37.05
N VAL A 522 4.19 12.23 -38.20
CA VAL A 522 4.69 11.12 -39.00
C VAL A 522 6.20 11.13 -38.91
N ARG A 523 6.79 9.99 -38.56
CA ARG A 523 8.24 9.91 -38.33
C ARG A 523 8.84 8.61 -38.79
N ARG A 524 9.99 8.69 -39.46
CA ARG A 524 10.83 7.55 -39.76
C ARG A 524 11.42 6.95 -38.47
N GLN A 525 11.12 5.67 -38.23
CA GLN A 525 11.70 4.88 -37.17
C GLN A 525 13.05 4.30 -37.61
N GLN A 526 13.81 3.74 -36.68
CA GLN A 526 15.12 3.15 -36.98
C GLN A 526 15.05 1.96 -37.95
N ASP A 527 13.90 1.28 -38.04
CA ASP A 527 13.64 0.20 -38.99
C ASP A 527 13.29 0.70 -40.41
N GLY A 528 13.25 2.03 -40.62
CA GLY A 528 12.96 2.68 -41.89
C GLY A 528 11.47 2.89 -42.18
N GLN A 529 10.56 2.34 -41.36
CA GLN A 529 9.11 2.56 -41.48
C GLN A 529 8.71 3.94 -40.96
N LEU A 530 7.59 4.47 -41.43
CA LEU A 530 7.07 5.77 -40.96
C LEU A 530 5.97 5.56 -39.92
N ALA A 531 6.27 5.80 -38.65
CA ALA A 531 5.28 5.76 -37.58
C ALA A 531 4.38 6.99 -37.64
N VAL A 532 3.08 6.76 -37.64
CA VAL A 532 2.07 7.79 -37.39
C VAL A 532 1.78 7.79 -35.91
N MET A 533 1.94 8.96 -35.29
CA MET A 533 1.80 9.14 -33.86
C MET A 533 0.75 10.21 -33.56
N GLN A 534 -0.03 9.99 -32.52
CA GLN A 534 -1.05 10.92 -32.04
C GLN A 534 -0.96 11.03 -30.52
N SER A 535 -1.23 12.22 -29.98
CA SER A 535 -1.33 12.40 -28.53
C SER A 535 -2.59 11.71 -28.01
N THR A 536 -2.44 10.70 -27.16
CA THR A 536 -3.51 9.97 -26.49
C THR A 536 -3.33 10.10 -24.97
N GLY A 537 -4.34 10.67 -24.29
CA GLY A 537 -4.32 10.83 -22.83
C GLY A 537 -3.35 11.92 -22.31
N ASN A 538 -3.05 11.82 -21.02
CA ASN A 538 -2.18 12.77 -20.31
C ASN A 538 -0.73 12.28 -20.32
N ALA A 539 0.23 13.18 -20.46
CA ALA A 539 1.63 12.85 -20.22
C ALA A 539 1.87 12.57 -18.72
N ALA A 540 2.93 11.83 -18.41
CA ALA A 540 3.37 11.62 -17.04
C ALA A 540 3.75 12.95 -16.35
N ILE A 541 3.70 12.95 -15.01
CA ILE A 541 4.11 14.06 -14.16
C ILE A 541 5.35 13.60 -13.38
N LEU A 542 6.50 14.23 -13.65
CA LEU A 542 7.79 13.98 -13.01
C LEU A 542 8.31 15.27 -12.35
N THR A 543 7.40 16.13 -11.90
CA THR A 543 7.80 17.36 -11.20
C THR A 543 8.65 16.99 -10.01
N ASN A 544 9.75 17.71 -9.82
CA ASN A 544 10.55 17.57 -8.62
C ASN A 544 11.11 16.13 -8.42
N VAL A 545 11.24 15.34 -9.48
CA VAL A 545 11.77 13.98 -9.38
C VAL A 545 13.28 13.99 -9.06
N PHE A 546 13.73 13.06 -8.21
CA PHE A 546 15.14 12.86 -7.89
C PHE A 546 15.73 11.68 -8.66
N MET A 547 16.48 11.95 -9.73
CA MET A 547 16.91 10.94 -10.69
C MET A 547 18.39 11.07 -11.11
N PRO A 548 19.34 11.20 -10.17
CA PRO A 548 20.75 11.21 -10.53
C PRO A 548 21.14 9.90 -11.21
N ASP A 549 22.01 9.98 -12.21
CA ASP A 549 22.51 8.85 -13.00
C ASP A 549 21.42 8.01 -13.70
N ALA A 550 20.18 8.53 -13.83
CA ALA A 550 19.11 7.85 -14.55
C ALA A 550 19.31 7.90 -16.07
N ILE A 551 19.05 6.78 -16.76
CA ILE A 551 19.24 6.60 -18.20
C ILE A 551 17.87 6.56 -18.88
N LEU A 552 17.60 7.52 -19.78
CA LEU A 552 16.35 7.62 -20.54
C LEU A 552 16.63 7.68 -22.06
N THR A 553 17.65 6.94 -22.52
CA THR A 553 17.98 6.85 -23.95
C THR A 553 16.78 6.35 -24.74
N GLY A 554 16.41 7.05 -25.81
CA GLY A 554 15.27 6.72 -26.68
C GLY A 554 13.90 6.82 -26.01
N ALA A 555 13.80 7.29 -24.76
CA ALA A 555 12.53 7.39 -24.05
C ALA A 555 11.62 8.43 -24.70
N ASN A 556 10.31 8.22 -24.60
CA ASN A 556 9.31 9.17 -25.05
C ASN A 556 8.82 10.04 -23.89
N LEU A 557 9.28 11.29 -23.85
CA LEU A 557 8.97 12.30 -22.82
C LEU A 557 8.12 13.46 -23.39
N TYR A 558 7.37 13.19 -24.46
CA TYR A 558 6.52 14.21 -25.09
C TYR A 558 5.56 14.86 -24.09
N ALA A 559 5.63 16.19 -23.96
CA ALA A 559 4.77 17.02 -23.10
C ALA A 559 4.79 16.62 -21.61
N VAL A 560 5.79 15.87 -21.15
CA VAL A 560 5.96 15.49 -19.75
C VAL A 560 6.34 16.72 -18.92
N ASP A 561 5.74 16.86 -17.74
CA ASP A 561 6.16 17.88 -16.79
C ASP A 561 7.29 17.35 -15.91
N MET A 562 8.51 17.83 -16.15
CA MET A 562 9.72 17.53 -15.39
C MET A 562 10.30 18.79 -14.72
N SER A 563 9.45 19.78 -14.42
CA SER A 563 9.91 21.02 -13.77
C SER A 563 10.56 20.71 -12.42
N GLY A 564 11.70 21.37 -12.15
CA GLY A 564 12.48 21.16 -10.93
C GLY A 564 13.21 19.81 -10.83
N ALA A 565 13.16 18.95 -11.85
CA ALA A 565 13.80 17.63 -11.83
C ALA A 565 15.31 17.71 -11.50
N GLN A 566 15.79 16.75 -10.71
CA GLN A 566 17.20 16.55 -10.38
C GLN A 566 17.76 15.41 -11.22
N TRP A 567 18.15 15.72 -12.45
CA TRP A 567 18.63 14.74 -13.44
C TRP A 567 20.03 15.12 -13.90
N TYR A 568 21.02 14.62 -13.18
CA TYR A 568 22.44 14.92 -13.40
C TYR A 568 23.27 13.70 -13.04
N GLY A 569 24.57 13.74 -13.31
CA GLY A 569 25.48 12.65 -12.97
C GLY A 569 26.29 12.19 -14.17
N SER A 570 27.17 11.23 -13.93
CA SER A 570 28.10 10.73 -14.96
C SER A 570 27.44 9.74 -15.93
N LEU A 571 26.36 9.10 -15.51
CA LEU A 571 25.60 8.16 -16.34
C LEU A 571 24.34 8.78 -16.94
N ALA A 572 23.90 9.92 -16.41
CA ALA A 572 22.65 10.56 -16.75
C ALA A 572 22.59 10.98 -18.24
N ARG A 573 21.63 10.43 -18.98
CA ARG A 573 21.57 10.60 -20.44
C ARG A 573 20.15 10.44 -21.00
N ALA A 574 19.87 11.15 -22.08
CA ALA A 574 18.62 11.20 -22.82
C ALA A 574 18.86 11.10 -24.34
N GLU A 575 19.86 10.30 -24.74
CA GLU A 575 20.27 10.20 -26.14
C GLU A 575 19.10 9.73 -27.00
N ASN A 576 18.84 10.38 -28.14
CA ASN A 576 17.71 10.05 -29.03
C ASN A 576 16.31 10.13 -28.38
N ALA A 577 16.18 10.71 -27.18
CA ALA A 577 14.90 10.82 -26.49
C ALA A 577 13.95 11.82 -27.18
N ASN A 578 12.64 11.59 -27.02
CA ASN A 578 11.61 12.53 -27.42
C ASN A 578 11.32 13.52 -26.28
N LEU A 579 11.93 14.69 -26.31
CA LEU A 579 11.73 15.77 -25.33
C LEU A 579 10.90 16.92 -25.92
N GLU A 580 10.12 16.64 -26.96
CA GLU A 580 9.18 17.60 -27.55
C GLU A 580 8.18 18.12 -26.50
N GLN A 581 8.05 19.44 -26.39
CA GLN A 581 7.17 20.13 -25.44
C GLN A 581 7.38 19.78 -23.95
N VAL A 582 8.48 19.10 -23.60
CA VAL A 582 8.77 18.78 -22.20
C VAL A 582 8.95 20.07 -21.38
N ASN A 583 8.47 20.07 -20.14
CA ASN A 583 8.77 21.14 -19.19
C ASN A 583 9.95 20.73 -18.31
N LEU A 584 11.14 21.31 -18.53
CA LEU A 584 12.35 21.13 -17.74
C LEU A 584 12.75 22.44 -17.02
N SER A 585 11.80 23.35 -16.80
CA SER A 585 12.10 24.63 -16.18
C SER A 585 12.62 24.45 -14.75
N GLY A 586 13.67 25.21 -14.41
CA GLY A 586 14.34 25.12 -13.11
C GLY A 586 14.99 23.76 -12.80
N ALA A 587 15.07 22.84 -13.76
CA ALA A 587 15.69 21.55 -13.56
C ALA A 587 17.21 21.66 -13.41
N ASN A 588 17.79 20.76 -12.62
CA ASN A 588 19.23 20.60 -12.53
C ASN A 588 19.70 19.50 -13.47
N LEU A 589 20.30 19.91 -14.57
CA LEU A 589 20.70 19.10 -15.72
C LEU A 589 22.22 19.20 -15.99
N ALA A 590 23.00 19.51 -14.95
CA ALA A 590 24.44 19.62 -15.09
C ALA A 590 25.02 18.27 -15.55
N THR A 591 25.97 18.32 -16.48
CA THR A 591 26.62 17.15 -17.09
C THR A 591 25.69 16.18 -17.84
N MET A 592 24.45 16.59 -18.14
CA MET A 592 23.52 15.75 -18.90
C MET A 592 23.91 15.60 -20.36
N THR A 593 23.67 14.40 -20.90
CA THR A 593 23.82 14.11 -22.32
C THR A 593 22.46 14.09 -23.02
N PHE A 594 22.22 15.02 -23.95
CA PHE A 594 21.03 15.15 -24.81
C PHE A 594 21.33 14.85 -26.28
N THR A 595 22.37 14.07 -26.57
CA THR A 595 22.82 13.81 -27.95
C THR A 595 21.66 13.32 -28.83
N GLN A 596 21.46 13.95 -29.99
CA GLN A 596 20.38 13.58 -30.93
C GLN A 596 18.95 13.65 -30.35
N ALA A 597 18.74 14.31 -29.21
CA ALA A 597 17.41 14.46 -28.64
C ALA A 597 16.54 15.41 -29.47
N ARG A 598 15.24 15.13 -29.55
CA ARG A 598 14.24 16.02 -30.16
C ARG A 598 13.62 16.89 -29.09
N MET A 599 13.70 18.20 -29.23
CA MET A 599 13.37 19.15 -28.17
C MET A 599 12.53 20.32 -28.69
N PHE A 600 11.75 20.10 -29.75
CA PHE A 600 10.86 21.13 -30.30
C PHE A 600 9.91 21.66 -29.20
N GLY A 601 9.96 22.96 -28.94
CA GLY A 601 9.13 23.60 -27.90
C GLY A 601 9.42 23.20 -26.45
N ALA A 602 10.56 22.56 -26.18
CA ALA A 602 10.98 22.23 -24.82
C ALA A 602 11.24 23.50 -23.98
N ASN A 603 10.80 23.49 -22.72
CA ASN A 603 11.05 24.60 -21.79
C ASN A 603 12.19 24.25 -20.83
N LEU A 604 13.40 24.77 -21.07
CA LEU A 604 14.58 24.67 -20.20
C LEU A 604 14.89 26.00 -19.50
N SER A 605 13.91 26.89 -19.37
CA SER A 605 14.14 28.20 -18.76
C SER A 605 14.62 28.04 -17.31
N TYR A 606 15.63 28.81 -16.92
CA TYR A 606 16.28 28.74 -15.60
C TYR A 606 16.96 27.39 -15.26
N ALA A 607 17.10 26.46 -16.22
CA ALA A 607 17.76 25.19 -15.97
C ALA A 607 19.28 25.37 -15.76
N ASN A 608 19.85 24.50 -14.93
CA ASN A 608 21.31 24.37 -14.81
C ASN A 608 21.82 23.37 -15.84
N LEU A 609 22.50 23.83 -16.88
CA LEU A 609 22.99 23.03 -18.01
C LEU A 609 24.53 23.04 -18.10
N VAL A 610 25.21 23.35 -17.00
CA VAL A 610 26.67 23.40 -16.93
C VAL A 610 27.26 22.06 -17.39
N ASN A 611 28.15 22.12 -18.38
CA ASN A 611 28.76 20.96 -19.03
C ASN A 611 27.77 19.95 -19.65
N ALA A 612 26.54 20.36 -19.99
CA ALA A 612 25.61 19.50 -20.73
C ALA A 612 26.02 19.35 -22.21
N ASP A 613 25.64 18.25 -22.84
CA ASP A 613 25.94 17.96 -24.24
C ASP A 613 24.66 17.90 -25.09
N PHE A 614 24.47 18.87 -25.98
CA PHE A 614 23.37 18.96 -26.95
C PHE A 614 23.79 18.57 -28.37
N SER A 615 24.90 17.85 -28.54
CA SER A 615 25.39 17.53 -29.87
C SER A 615 24.31 16.84 -30.72
N LYS A 616 24.03 17.38 -31.91
CA LYS A 616 22.98 16.92 -32.83
C LYS A 616 21.53 16.98 -32.29
N ALA A 617 21.29 17.64 -31.15
CA ALA A 617 19.94 17.86 -30.66
C ALA A 617 19.19 18.87 -31.54
N ASN A 618 17.86 18.73 -31.62
CA ASN A 618 17.03 19.62 -32.42
C ASN A 618 16.06 20.42 -31.53
N LEU A 619 16.26 21.73 -31.46
CA LEU A 619 15.50 22.68 -30.65
C LEU A 619 14.72 23.69 -31.51
N ASP A 620 14.60 23.46 -32.82
CA ASP A 620 13.91 24.38 -33.71
C ASP A 620 12.42 24.54 -33.28
N PRO A 621 11.77 25.66 -33.60
CA PRO A 621 10.32 25.73 -33.47
C PRO A 621 9.70 24.80 -34.50
N THR A 622 8.72 24.04 -34.06
CA THR A 622 7.73 23.51 -35.00
C THR A 622 6.82 24.68 -35.41
N GLN A 623 6.46 24.80 -36.69
CA GLN A 623 5.53 25.84 -37.16
C GLN A 623 4.26 25.82 -36.30
N GLY A 624 3.78 27.00 -35.88
CA GLY A 624 2.62 27.13 -35.00
C GLY A 624 2.82 26.72 -33.53
N GLN A 625 3.99 26.18 -33.16
CA GLN A 625 4.30 25.77 -31.78
C GLN A 625 5.24 26.76 -31.09
N LYS A 626 5.27 26.72 -29.76
CA LYS A 626 6.20 27.55 -28.96
C LYS A 626 7.65 27.16 -29.31
N PRO A 627 8.57 28.14 -29.45
CA PRO A 627 9.98 27.84 -29.61
C PRO A 627 10.53 27.18 -28.34
N ALA A 628 11.57 26.36 -28.48
CA ALA A 628 12.31 25.88 -27.31
C ALA A 628 12.90 27.09 -26.55
N SER A 629 12.88 27.04 -25.23
CA SER A 629 13.37 28.13 -24.37
C SER A 629 14.50 27.66 -23.49
N LEU A 630 15.65 28.33 -23.58
CA LEU A 630 16.77 28.22 -22.65
C LEU A 630 16.99 29.56 -21.93
N ALA A 631 15.94 30.39 -21.85
CA ALA A 631 16.04 31.71 -21.24
C ALA A 631 16.54 31.61 -19.79
N PHE A 632 17.51 32.45 -19.43
CA PHE A 632 18.14 32.47 -18.11
C PHE A 632 18.82 31.15 -17.68
N ALA A 633 19.07 30.22 -18.61
CA ALA A 633 19.77 28.97 -18.30
C ALA A 633 21.28 29.19 -18.14
N SER A 634 21.91 28.34 -17.31
CA SER A 634 23.37 28.31 -17.11
C SER A 634 24.00 27.36 -18.13
N LEU A 635 24.68 27.88 -19.16
CA LEU A 635 25.23 27.13 -20.30
C LEU A 635 26.78 27.03 -20.30
N GLN A 636 27.43 27.18 -19.15
CA GLN A 636 28.88 27.17 -19.04
C GLN A 636 29.43 25.77 -19.38
N GLY A 637 30.32 25.69 -20.36
CA GLY A 637 30.89 24.41 -20.82
C GLY A 637 29.91 23.53 -21.62
N THR A 638 28.70 24.01 -21.92
CA THR A 638 27.72 23.26 -22.72
C THR A 638 28.21 23.06 -24.16
N ILE A 639 27.94 21.89 -24.76
CA ILE A 639 28.35 21.53 -26.12
C ILE A 639 27.12 21.57 -27.05
N PHE A 640 27.27 22.15 -28.25
CA PHE A 640 26.18 22.31 -29.24
C PHE A 640 26.55 21.76 -30.63
N THR A 641 27.47 20.80 -30.72
CA THR A 641 28.03 20.38 -32.01
C THR A 641 26.98 19.80 -32.92
N ALA A 642 26.76 20.45 -34.08
CA ALA A 642 25.73 20.09 -35.05
C ALA A 642 24.28 20.14 -34.50
N ALA A 643 24.03 20.91 -33.43
CA ALA A 643 22.68 21.14 -32.93
C ALA A 643 21.90 22.13 -33.81
N SER A 644 20.57 22.01 -33.83
CA SER A 644 19.68 23.01 -34.46
C SER A 644 19.01 23.85 -33.37
N LEU A 645 19.25 25.16 -33.40
CA LEU A 645 18.75 26.13 -32.42
C LEU A 645 17.97 27.25 -33.11
N ALA A 646 17.53 27.10 -34.36
CA ALA A 646 16.81 28.14 -35.08
C ALA A 646 15.59 28.57 -34.25
N GLY A 647 15.35 29.87 -34.06
CA GLY A 647 14.22 30.37 -33.29
C GLY A 647 14.21 30.04 -31.78
N ALA A 648 15.18 29.29 -31.25
CA ALA A 648 15.26 28.99 -29.83
C ALA A 648 15.50 30.27 -29.02
N ASN A 649 14.80 30.40 -27.89
CA ASN A 649 14.93 31.56 -27.01
C ASN A 649 16.14 31.40 -26.08
N LEU A 650 17.22 32.13 -26.36
CA LEU A 650 18.44 32.17 -25.55
C LEU A 650 18.57 33.43 -24.69
N THR A 651 17.46 34.17 -24.48
CA THR A 651 17.49 35.44 -23.74
C THR A 651 18.13 35.29 -22.36
N ASN A 652 19.20 36.03 -22.10
CA ASN A 652 19.97 36.01 -20.85
C ASN A 652 20.53 34.63 -20.46
N ALA A 653 20.67 33.70 -21.41
CA ALA A 653 21.46 32.49 -21.22
C ALA A 653 22.94 32.85 -21.26
N ALA A 654 23.79 32.12 -20.52
CA ALA A 654 25.20 32.47 -20.44
C ALA A 654 26.16 31.31 -20.67
N VAL A 655 27.20 31.62 -21.44
CA VAL A 655 28.25 30.70 -21.85
C VAL A 655 29.60 31.12 -21.28
N ALA A 656 30.55 30.19 -21.23
CA ALA A 656 31.94 30.47 -20.87
C ALA A 656 32.75 30.71 -22.15
N LEU A 657 33.37 31.88 -22.29
CA LEU A 657 34.16 32.29 -23.45
C LEU A 657 35.66 32.32 -23.12
N VAL A 658 36.50 32.19 -24.14
CA VAL A 658 37.94 32.51 -24.05
C VAL A 658 38.15 33.99 -24.29
N LEU A 659 38.84 34.65 -23.36
CA LEU A 659 39.16 36.07 -23.48
C LEU A 659 40.46 36.26 -24.31
N PRO A 660 40.41 36.94 -25.48
CA PRO A 660 41.53 37.02 -26.43
C PRO A 660 42.78 37.75 -25.90
N ASN A 661 42.62 38.65 -24.92
CA ASN A 661 43.67 39.58 -24.47
C ASN A 661 44.45 39.10 -23.24
N GLY A 662 44.43 37.80 -22.93
CA GLY A 662 45.20 37.21 -21.82
C GLY A 662 46.48 36.47 -22.28
N PRO A 663 47.68 36.71 -21.68
CA PRO A 663 48.91 35.91 -21.77
C PRO A 663 48.81 34.42 -21.51
N THR A 664 47.67 33.93 -21.06
CA THR A 664 47.24 32.54 -21.15
C THR A 664 45.78 32.58 -21.59
N ARG A 665 45.38 31.80 -22.61
CA ARG A 665 43.95 31.64 -22.97
C ARG A 665 43.19 31.25 -21.69
N THR A 666 42.35 32.14 -21.18
CA THR A 666 41.67 31.95 -19.90
C THR A 666 40.16 31.96 -20.14
N ILE A 667 39.46 31.02 -19.49
CA ILE A 667 38.05 30.72 -19.70
C ILE A 667 37.22 31.42 -18.62
N GLY A 668 36.14 32.09 -19.01
CA GLY A 668 35.18 32.65 -18.06
C GLY A 668 33.87 33.11 -18.69
N THR A 669 32.83 33.24 -17.88
CA THR A 669 31.53 33.76 -18.27
C THR A 669 31.50 35.27 -18.05
N PRO A 670 31.35 36.10 -19.09
CA PRO A 670 31.23 37.55 -18.92
C PRO A 670 30.03 37.90 -18.03
N LEU A 671 30.25 38.71 -16.99
CA LEU A 671 29.21 39.09 -16.03
C LEU A 671 28.84 40.58 -16.16
N PHE A 672 29.78 41.47 -15.89
CA PHE A 672 29.55 42.91 -15.91
C PHE A 672 30.84 43.71 -16.13
N PRO A 673 30.76 44.88 -16.79
CA PRO A 673 31.87 45.82 -16.88
C PRO A 673 31.99 46.64 -15.58
N MET A 674 33.21 47.06 -15.24
CA MET A 674 33.50 48.00 -14.16
C MET A 674 34.31 49.21 -14.66
N ASP A 675 34.25 50.29 -13.89
CA ASP A 675 34.98 51.54 -14.16
C ASP A 675 36.50 51.27 -14.27
N PRO A 676 37.16 51.65 -15.38
CA PRO A 676 38.61 51.51 -15.55
C PRO A 676 39.43 52.19 -14.45
N ALA A 677 38.90 53.22 -13.77
CA ALA A 677 39.59 53.92 -12.68
C ALA A 677 39.87 53.01 -11.47
N LEU A 678 39.16 51.88 -11.33
CA LEU A 678 39.38 50.92 -10.24
C LEU A 678 40.68 50.11 -10.40
N ALA A 679 41.35 50.16 -11.56
CA ALA A 679 42.58 49.42 -11.83
C ALA A 679 43.70 49.74 -10.81
N ALA A 680 43.89 51.02 -10.46
CA ALA A 680 44.90 51.44 -9.49
C ALA A 680 44.63 50.86 -8.09
N SER A 681 43.36 50.71 -7.73
CA SER A 681 42.94 50.08 -6.47
C SER A 681 43.21 48.58 -6.48
N LEU A 682 42.89 47.91 -7.59
CA LEU A 682 43.12 46.47 -7.76
C LEU A 682 44.63 46.13 -7.72
N ASP A 683 45.49 46.99 -8.25
CA ASP A 683 46.95 46.82 -8.24
C ASP A 683 47.59 46.84 -6.85
N THR A 684 46.87 47.31 -5.83
CA THR A 684 47.33 47.23 -4.43
C THR A 684 47.28 45.80 -3.88
N GLY A 685 46.57 44.88 -4.53
CA GLY A 685 46.35 43.52 -4.06
C GLY A 685 45.34 43.41 -2.90
N VAL A 686 44.68 44.50 -2.50
CA VAL A 686 43.66 44.52 -1.45
C VAL A 686 42.28 44.84 -2.04
N LEU A 687 41.25 44.10 -1.64
CA LEU A 687 39.86 44.39 -2.01
C LEU A 687 39.36 45.65 -1.30
N SER A 688 39.40 46.79 -1.99
CA SER A 688 38.85 48.05 -1.49
C SER A 688 37.32 48.00 -1.33
N SER A 689 36.78 48.95 -0.57
CA SER A 689 35.33 49.15 -0.45
C SER A 689 34.67 49.45 -1.80
N SER A 690 35.33 50.21 -2.68
CA SER A 690 34.83 50.52 -4.02
C SER A 690 34.71 49.28 -4.92
N VAL A 691 35.70 48.38 -4.89
CA VAL A 691 35.64 47.11 -5.64
C VAL A 691 34.53 46.22 -5.09
N ARG A 692 34.41 46.09 -3.77
CA ARG A 692 33.32 45.31 -3.15
C ARG A 692 31.94 45.88 -3.49
N GLN A 693 31.79 47.20 -3.49
CA GLN A 693 30.54 47.86 -3.85
C GLN A 693 30.16 47.58 -5.31
N ALA A 694 31.12 47.65 -6.25
CA ALA A 694 30.86 47.33 -7.66
C ALA A 694 30.32 45.90 -7.83
N PHE A 695 30.84 44.93 -7.08
CA PHE A 695 30.32 43.55 -7.07
C PHE A 695 28.91 43.44 -6.46
N ILE A 696 28.61 44.19 -5.40
CA ILE A 696 27.28 44.25 -4.77
C ILE A 696 26.26 44.84 -5.75
N ASP A 697 26.60 45.97 -6.40
CA ASP A 697 25.71 46.69 -7.32
C ASP A 697 25.28 45.83 -8.51
N HIS A 698 26.10 44.86 -8.89
CA HIS A 698 25.82 43.92 -9.99
C HIS A 698 25.34 42.54 -9.51
N GLY A 699 25.07 42.35 -8.22
CA GLY A 699 24.47 41.12 -7.68
C GLY A 699 25.44 39.96 -7.44
N TYR A 700 26.74 40.22 -7.28
CA TYR A 700 27.76 39.21 -6.97
C TYR A 700 28.55 39.58 -5.71
N PRO A 701 27.92 39.73 -4.54
CA PRO A 701 28.63 40.11 -3.32
C PRO A 701 29.79 39.15 -3.02
N LEU A 702 30.96 39.73 -2.73
CA LEU A 702 32.15 38.97 -2.36
C LEU A 702 32.07 38.56 -0.88
N VAL A 703 32.41 37.31 -0.57
CA VAL A 703 32.52 36.82 0.80
C VAL A 703 33.55 37.65 1.57
N SER A 704 33.41 37.73 2.89
CA SER A 704 34.33 38.51 3.73
C SER A 704 35.79 38.05 3.53
N ALA A 705 35.99 36.74 3.41
CA ALA A 705 37.29 36.09 3.19
C ALA A 705 37.82 36.13 1.75
N ALA A 706 37.15 36.82 0.81
CA ALA A 706 37.58 36.88 -0.58
C ALA A 706 39.00 37.48 -0.70
N LYS A 707 39.82 36.93 -1.60
CA LYS A 707 41.23 37.32 -1.78
C LYS A 707 41.48 37.79 -3.21
N LEU A 708 42.09 38.97 -3.35
CA LEU A 708 42.55 39.51 -4.62
C LEU A 708 44.00 39.10 -4.87
N THR A 709 44.29 38.67 -6.09
CA THR A 709 45.65 38.40 -6.58
C THR A 709 45.89 39.23 -7.82
N VAL A 710 46.92 40.08 -7.80
CA VAL A 710 47.37 40.83 -8.97
C VAL A 710 48.11 39.87 -9.90
N GLN A 711 47.56 39.63 -11.08
CA GLN A 711 48.20 38.75 -12.08
C GLN A 711 49.11 39.59 -12.98
N GLU A 712 48.63 40.73 -13.45
CA GLU A 712 49.40 41.70 -14.22
C GLU A 712 48.89 43.11 -13.93
N LYS A 713 49.80 44.00 -13.50
CA LYS A 713 49.43 45.36 -13.09
C LYS A 713 48.72 46.09 -14.21
N THR A 714 47.66 46.83 -13.87
CA THR A 714 46.78 47.58 -14.79
C THR A 714 46.02 46.76 -15.82
N GLN A 715 46.28 45.45 -15.93
CA GLN A 715 45.71 44.60 -16.98
C GLN A 715 44.82 43.48 -16.43
N ARG A 716 45.22 42.83 -15.32
CA ARG A 716 44.52 41.62 -14.84
C ARG A 716 44.64 41.33 -13.36
N TRP A 717 43.53 40.82 -12.85
CA TRP A 717 43.38 40.43 -11.47
C TRP A 717 42.47 39.22 -11.31
N LEU A 718 42.75 38.39 -10.30
CA LEU A 718 41.93 37.24 -9.93
C LEU A 718 41.38 37.47 -8.52
N ILE A 719 40.07 37.33 -8.35
CA ILE A 719 39.42 37.31 -7.04
C ILE A 719 39.01 35.87 -6.74
N ASN A 720 39.57 35.28 -5.69
CA ASN A 720 39.06 34.05 -5.13
C ASN A 720 37.95 34.37 -4.12
N ASN A 721 36.74 33.95 -4.44
CA ASN A 721 35.50 34.14 -3.68
C ASN A 721 34.96 32.81 -3.11
N THR A 722 35.84 31.86 -2.82
CA THR A 722 35.42 30.54 -2.31
C THR A 722 34.89 30.67 -0.87
N PRO A 723 33.62 30.30 -0.60
CA PRO A 723 33.09 30.25 0.76
C PRO A 723 33.59 29.01 1.51
N PRO A 724 33.49 28.96 2.85
CA PRO A 724 33.74 27.74 3.63
C PRO A 724 32.94 26.55 3.07
N SER A 725 33.49 25.33 3.12
CA SER A 725 32.83 24.13 2.57
C SER A 725 31.51 23.79 3.25
N THR A 726 31.28 24.27 4.47
CA THR A 726 30.04 24.06 5.23
C THR A 726 28.91 25.04 4.89
N ASP A 727 29.20 26.08 4.09
CA ASP A 727 28.21 27.10 3.74
C ASP A 727 27.26 26.61 2.64
N LEU A 728 25.99 26.36 3.00
CA LEU A 728 24.94 25.98 2.06
C LEU A 728 24.23 27.17 1.41
N VAL A 729 24.45 28.39 1.90
CA VAL A 729 23.76 29.61 1.48
C VAL A 729 24.42 30.21 0.24
N THR A 730 25.74 30.08 0.12
CA THR A 730 26.47 30.69 -1.00
C THR A 730 26.51 29.79 -2.24
N ARG A 731 25.91 30.28 -3.34
CA ARG A 731 25.91 29.69 -4.69
C ARG A 731 26.57 30.65 -5.68
N GLY A 732 27.25 30.12 -6.69
CA GLY A 732 27.84 30.94 -7.76
C GLY A 732 29.34 30.81 -7.94
N TYR A 733 29.90 31.76 -8.68
CA TYR A 733 31.31 31.72 -9.04
C TYR A 733 32.17 31.82 -7.79
N THR A 734 33.03 30.82 -7.61
CA THR A 734 34.03 30.83 -6.53
C THR A 734 35.28 31.61 -6.92
N GLN A 735 35.39 31.99 -8.19
CA GLN A 735 36.47 32.80 -8.72
C GLN A 735 35.93 33.81 -9.72
N PHE A 736 36.45 35.04 -9.67
CA PHE A 736 36.18 36.07 -10.66
C PHE A 736 37.49 36.53 -11.29
N MET A 737 37.50 36.61 -12.62
CA MET A 737 38.58 37.15 -13.42
C MET A 737 38.24 38.57 -13.84
N LEU A 738 39.16 39.50 -13.63
CA LEU A 738 39.02 40.89 -14.02
C LEU A 738 40.09 41.18 -15.07
N VAL A 739 39.67 41.64 -16.25
CA VAL A 739 40.57 41.93 -17.37
C VAL A 739 40.28 43.33 -17.90
N MET A 740 41.32 44.13 -18.10
CA MET A 740 41.20 45.39 -18.80
C MET A 740 40.89 45.12 -20.28
N ASP A 741 39.76 45.63 -20.77
CA ASP A 741 39.34 45.47 -22.15
C ASP A 741 38.97 46.83 -22.77
N THR A 742 39.03 46.91 -24.10
CA THR A 742 38.69 48.10 -24.86
C THR A 742 37.81 47.70 -26.04
N GLN A 743 36.53 48.05 -25.99
CA GLN A 743 35.59 47.83 -27.10
C GLN A 743 35.13 49.19 -27.66
N ALA A 744 35.14 49.32 -28.99
CA ALA A 744 34.76 50.55 -29.70
C ALA A 744 35.44 51.83 -29.15
N GLY A 745 36.68 51.73 -28.67
CA GLY A 745 37.46 52.87 -28.16
C GLY A 745 37.17 53.28 -26.71
N ARG A 746 36.35 52.53 -25.95
CA ARG A 746 36.11 52.76 -24.51
C ARG A 746 36.74 51.66 -23.67
N ALA A 747 37.57 52.05 -22.71
CA ALA A 747 38.20 51.12 -21.77
C ALA A 747 37.28 50.81 -20.58
N PHE A 748 37.23 49.55 -20.17
CA PHE A 748 36.49 49.08 -18.99
C PHE A 748 37.10 47.79 -18.46
N ILE A 749 36.90 47.50 -17.17
CA ILE A 749 37.34 46.24 -16.58
C ILE A 749 36.23 45.21 -16.79
N GLN A 750 36.43 44.23 -17.66
CA GLN A 750 35.51 43.12 -17.83
C GLN A 750 35.63 42.18 -16.62
N THR A 751 34.53 42.02 -15.89
CA THR A 751 34.43 41.01 -14.83
C THR A 751 33.80 39.75 -15.40
N SER A 752 34.48 38.62 -15.22
CA SER A 752 34.01 37.31 -15.68
C SER A 752 34.02 36.31 -14.54
N GLY A 753 33.00 35.46 -14.45
CA GLY A 753 32.99 34.30 -13.57
C GLY A 753 33.93 33.24 -14.12
N SER A 754 34.91 32.82 -13.34
CA SER A 754 35.90 31.80 -13.73
C SER A 754 35.63 30.49 -12.98
N PRO A 755 35.92 29.32 -13.58
CA PRO A 755 35.71 28.06 -12.89
C PRO A 755 36.56 28.01 -11.62
N PRO A 756 36.04 27.40 -10.55
CA PRO A 756 34.81 26.61 -10.56
C PRO A 756 33.53 27.35 -10.10
N LEU A 757 32.37 26.86 -10.56
CA LEU A 757 31.04 27.28 -10.11
C LEU A 757 30.62 26.45 -8.89
N ARG A 758 30.28 27.09 -7.78
CA ARG A 758 29.67 26.40 -6.64
C ARG A 758 28.16 26.29 -6.84
N VAL A 759 27.66 25.07 -6.77
CA VAL A 759 26.22 24.76 -6.76
C VAL A 759 25.90 23.91 -5.53
N ILE A 760 24.63 23.82 -5.16
CA ILE A 760 24.17 22.87 -4.15
C ILE A 760 23.60 21.67 -4.91
N ARG A 761 23.82 20.44 -4.46
CA ARG A 761 23.18 19.23 -5.02
C ARG A 761 22.59 18.40 -3.90
N THR A 762 21.60 17.58 -4.25
CA THR A 762 21.01 16.60 -3.33
C THR A 762 21.76 15.27 -3.46
N THR A 763 22.35 14.78 -2.39
CA THR A 763 23.01 13.47 -2.36
C THR A 763 22.00 12.31 -2.34
N ASP A 764 22.48 11.07 -2.54
CA ASP A 764 21.68 9.83 -2.48
C ASP A 764 20.89 9.64 -1.17
N GLY A 765 21.25 10.35 -0.09
CA GLY A 765 20.55 10.32 1.20
C GLY A 765 19.61 11.51 1.44
N ASN A 766 19.17 12.22 0.39
CA ASN A 766 18.42 13.47 0.45
C ASN A 766 19.14 14.63 1.17
N ALA A 767 20.43 14.50 1.47
CA ALA A 767 21.19 15.57 2.12
C ALA A 767 21.72 16.57 1.07
N LEU A 768 21.60 17.87 1.37
CA LEU A 768 22.18 18.94 0.57
C LEU A 768 23.69 19.00 0.73
N GLN A 769 24.42 19.06 -0.38
CA GLN A 769 25.87 19.17 -0.41
C GLN A 769 26.31 20.30 -1.35
N PRO A 770 27.17 21.23 -0.90
CA PRO A 770 27.80 22.18 -1.80
C PRO A 770 28.87 21.45 -2.61
N ILE A 771 28.79 21.62 -3.92
CA ILE A 771 29.75 21.03 -4.85
C ILE A 771 30.29 22.10 -5.78
N THR A 772 31.54 21.93 -6.15
CA THR A 772 32.31 22.89 -6.93
C THR A 772 32.51 22.28 -8.31
N VAL A 773 31.77 22.78 -9.29
CA VAL A 773 31.77 22.31 -10.68
C VAL A 773 32.84 23.08 -11.44
N ALA A 774 33.95 22.41 -11.75
CA ALA A 774 34.83 22.87 -12.80
C ALA A 774 34.07 22.77 -14.13
N TYR A 775 33.86 23.90 -14.79
CA TYR A 775 33.25 23.95 -16.10
C TYR A 775 34.29 24.23 -17.16
N GLY A 776 34.11 23.59 -18.31
CA GLY A 776 34.95 23.80 -19.47
C GLY A 776 34.67 25.14 -20.15
N GLU A 777 35.50 25.47 -21.14
CA GLU A 777 35.10 26.42 -22.16
C GLU A 777 33.84 25.89 -22.84
N THR A 778 32.82 26.74 -23.03
CA THR A 778 31.82 26.46 -24.06
C THR A 778 32.61 26.55 -25.38
N LEU A 779 33.15 25.41 -25.86
CA LEU A 779 34.30 25.32 -26.77
C LEU A 779 34.28 26.41 -27.85
N GLY A 780 35.42 27.06 -28.13
CA GLY A 780 35.54 28.12 -29.14
C GLY A 780 34.84 27.74 -30.45
N LEU A 781 34.23 28.72 -31.13
CA LEU A 781 33.26 28.57 -32.23
C LEU A 781 33.58 27.54 -33.33
N ALA A 782 34.85 27.15 -33.53
CA ALA A 782 35.27 26.13 -34.48
C ALA A 782 35.22 24.67 -33.95
N GLN A 783 35.01 24.47 -32.64
CA GLN A 783 35.00 23.17 -31.97
C GLN A 783 33.64 22.84 -31.33
N ALA A 784 32.93 23.80 -30.72
CA ALA A 784 31.57 23.57 -30.22
C ALA A 784 30.54 23.50 -31.35
N MET A 785 30.81 24.17 -32.47
CA MET A 785 29.89 24.32 -33.60
C MET A 785 30.63 24.00 -34.89
N ASN A 786 29.90 23.46 -35.85
CA ASN A 786 30.41 23.20 -37.19
C ASN A 786 29.46 23.84 -38.22
N GLY A 787 29.77 23.74 -39.51
CA GLY A 787 28.94 24.30 -40.58
C GLY A 787 27.53 23.71 -40.69
N GLU A 788 27.20 22.68 -39.91
CA GLU A 788 25.87 22.05 -39.84
C GLU A 788 25.03 22.61 -38.68
N THR A 789 25.61 23.38 -37.77
CA THR A 789 24.90 23.98 -36.63
C THR A 789 24.05 25.16 -37.10
N THR A 790 22.77 25.19 -36.71
CA THR A 790 21.84 26.30 -37.05
C THR A 790 21.64 27.21 -35.83
N CYS A 791 21.91 28.50 -35.98
CA CYS A 791 21.80 29.50 -34.90
C CYS A 791 20.35 30.00 -34.72
N PRO A 792 20.01 30.66 -33.58
CA PRO A 792 18.68 31.22 -33.32
C PRO A 792 18.11 32.14 -34.40
N SER A 793 18.95 32.81 -35.19
CA SER A 793 18.54 33.61 -36.34
C SER A 793 18.05 32.79 -37.54
N GLY A 794 18.13 31.47 -37.50
CA GLY A 794 17.83 30.56 -38.61
C GLY A 794 18.99 30.40 -39.62
N LEU A 795 20.14 31.02 -39.37
CA LEU A 795 21.31 30.92 -40.24
C LEU A 795 22.25 29.79 -39.78
N ARG A 796 22.85 29.07 -40.74
CA ARG A 796 23.94 28.12 -40.45
C ARG A 796 25.20 28.85 -40.01
N TYR A 797 25.98 28.22 -39.15
CA TYR A 797 27.26 28.77 -38.69
C TYR A 797 28.17 29.14 -39.87
N LYS A 798 28.37 30.46 -40.04
CA LYS A 798 29.36 31.12 -40.89
C LYS A 798 29.69 32.44 -40.21
N MET A 799 30.97 32.82 -40.08
CA MET A 799 31.32 34.15 -39.59
C MET A 799 30.71 35.20 -40.52
N LEU A 800 29.75 36.00 -40.04
CA LEU A 800 29.06 36.99 -40.85
C LEU A 800 29.61 38.40 -40.59
N GLY A 801 29.95 39.11 -41.66
CA GLY A 801 30.45 40.49 -41.68
C GLY A 801 29.36 41.56 -41.57
N ASN A 802 28.22 41.28 -40.93
CA ASN A 802 27.05 42.18 -40.86
C ASN A 802 26.68 42.64 -39.42
N GLY A 803 27.57 42.47 -38.44
CA GLY A 803 27.61 43.37 -37.26
C GLY A 803 26.98 42.89 -35.94
N ILE A 804 26.45 41.67 -35.82
CA ILE A 804 26.16 41.05 -34.51
C ILE A 804 26.81 39.66 -34.49
N SER A 805 27.80 39.48 -33.61
CA SER A 805 28.49 38.19 -33.48
C SER A 805 27.68 37.20 -32.64
N TYR A 806 27.93 35.89 -32.80
CA TYR A 806 27.30 34.89 -31.95
C TYR A 806 27.74 35.04 -30.49
N GLU A 807 28.97 35.51 -30.25
CA GLU A 807 29.40 35.94 -28.92
C GLU A 807 28.47 37.02 -28.36
N ALA A 808 28.04 38.00 -29.17
CA ALA A 808 27.11 39.05 -28.74
C ALA A 808 25.68 38.53 -28.49
N LEU A 809 25.25 37.47 -29.19
CA LEU A 809 23.95 36.82 -28.96
C LEU A 809 23.94 35.91 -27.72
N MET A 810 25.09 35.36 -27.35
CA MET A 810 25.28 34.48 -26.18
C MET A 810 25.87 35.20 -24.96
N THR A 811 26.24 36.47 -25.12
CA THR A 811 26.59 37.35 -24.01
C THR A 811 25.27 37.91 -23.47
N PRO A 812 24.91 37.57 -22.22
CA PRO A 812 23.60 37.89 -21.71
C PRO A 812 23.43 39.40 -21.52
N GLY A 813 22.23 39.93 -21.79
CA GLY A 813 21.91 41.36 -21.61
C GLY A 813 21.76 41.78 -20.14
N GLN A 814 21.80 40.81 -19.23
CA GLN A 814 21.90 40.95 -17.79
C GLN A 814 22.96 39.96 -17.28
N PRO A 815 23.66 40.26 -16.18
CA PRO A 815 24.63 39.32 -15.63
C PRO A 815 23.98 37.97 -15.33
N PRO A 816 24.58 36.84 -15.76
CA PRO A 816 23.99 35.53 -15.54
C PRO A 816 24.15 35.11 -14.10
N HIS A 817 23.03 34.95 -13.43
CA HIS A 817 23.05 34.53 -12.04
C HIS A 817 23.35 33.03 -11.95
N PRO A 818 24.08 32.60 -10.91
CA PRO A 818 24.14 31.19 -10.53
C PRO A 818 22.71 30.62 -10.43
N PRO A 819 22.52 29.29 -10.53
CA PRO A 819 21.23 28.69 -10.26
C PRO A 819 20.68 29.24 -8.94
N LYS A 820 19.56 29.98 -9.00
CA LYS A 820 18.96 30.68 -7.83
C LYS A 820 18.75 29.71 -6.68
N CYS A 821 18.43 28.47 -7.04
CA CYS A 821 18.47 27.32 -6.19
C CYS A 821 18.66 26.05 -7.01
N VAL A 822 19.12 25.00 -6.35
CA VAL A 822 19.03 23.64 -6.87
C VAL A 822 18.00 22.96 -5.98
N PRO A 823 16.86 22.57 -6.54
CA PRO A 823 15.81 21.93 -5.78
C PRO A 823 16.30 20.65 -5.09
N SER A 824 15.78 20.40 -3.90
CA SER A 824 15.96 19.15 -3.16
C SER A 824 14.62 18.49 -2.90
N PRO A 825 14.60 17.18 -2.59
CA PRO A 825 13.39 16.45 -2.22
C PRO A 825 12.51 17.18 -1.18
N ASP A 826 13.13 17.94 -0.27
CA ASP A 826 12.47 18.62 0.84
C ASP A 826 12.33 20.15 0.68
N GLN A 827 12.99 20.74 -0.32
CA GLN A 827 12.99 22.19 -0.59
C GLN A 827 13.05 22.46 -2.09
N TRP A 828 11.93 22.89 -2.64
CA TRP A 828 11.77 23.20 -4.06
C TRP A 828 11.98 24.69 -4.33
N CYS A 829 12.58 24.97 -5.48
CA CYS A 829 12.69 26.32 -6.01
C CYS A 829 11.31 26.86 -6.36
N THR A 830 10.83 27.89 -5.64
CA THR A 830 9.61 28.63 -6.00
C THR A 830 9.83 29.59 -7.14
#